data_AF-A0A3N5XWS9-F1
#
_entry.id   AF-A0A3N5XWS9-F1
#
_cell.length_a   1.000
_cell.length_b   1.000
_cell.length_c   1.000
_cell.angle_alpha   90.00
_cell.angle_beta   90.00
_cell.angle_gamma   90.00
#
_symmetry.space_group_name_H-M   'P 1'
#
loop_
_entity.id
_entity.type
_entity.pdbx_description
1 polymer ?
#
loop_
_entity_poly.entity_id
_entity_poly.type
_entity_poly.pdbx_seq_one_letter_code
_entity_poly.pdbx_strand_id
1 'polypeptide(L)'
;MKTRFFHCPTTFSILLWILMQTALGQTYLCTNVPAASPDPTVQLFQFNTPDNAAAGDTWMIAKFVVDNTATDLQFRLEPTTIAKFPVTDFKISDGNVPLLDPGVSSPDNVVATLRVRDLSATEPTSNPGTYRIIRISIDYDDDYPFPATEVWRLRAHKPAAAGTAFHFWGFWNQGAGGESTVNSSVTQPKLIQVQADLTACGSFSNFTSPTNISFGDVHINLAATYIPDEQYEFINVGTKPLNITAANPVSMPASAYNIENYPSPPFSVGAMGTFSRRVTCQPTSVGDVPNVNITLTTDSIGDLALNLTGSRGIRLSSAILFDLSGSMLTDKNDNFPVPEEQQKVALARLAALELVELYGDILPKARLALFSYPNTAGTCPSSQQLIALNEIENNKQSFKNHLDAGLANASLIRPDQSFPLTPMAEGIKAVYEALPKNQPNQRAATFQFGDGEHNCNSSGAHPTPASWYNDNAFRNAGIPFFTIPYGANNAGWLQTFQSLATNTGGRMFPADITDDLELQKQFTKALGEALDLETLLDPSGTITSGATRTHTVCVTASTYQLAFEVQWLARNSQAISLTIQTPTGQTITPATAAANPNEVSYHSGQTFAGFVVRGNYLKGNNGAGQWTLRLTGRASTNYLYHVYAQDRIRTSPLFDLVWAGQIARMALSVTEGYARLANVSVQAQYERPSASFNNYLATTAIDPSLVLRAPATVGRRPLSLAERKYYALVNFAKKPFPGERIRGEIRLEPEAAAPGQRGALSPGGRWVAQAQPRAQTAGVFSASFSDSVHDGLYRIRYAVTGTTLLGHCFQREYTISRWADVRLTPELIRNQVRWTVVALNPFFDQELSRVLQQPPRPGYVRRAVQFTPRDAKGNYYGLGRAQDMAFQIKGAEKLGGIQEDLQGSYIQVVEFREGATPSATVSAGGVMGPEAQLEDGGIRWWLWILLLAILLVALILWRVFR
;
A
#
# COMPACT_ATOMS: atom_id res chain seq x y z
N MET A 1 0.76 -57.40 -51.61
CA MET A 1 1.20 -58.16 -52.80
C MET A 1 1.36 -57.14 -53.92
N LYS A 2 2.50 -56.81 -54.54
CA LYS A 2 3.77 -57.47 -54.92
C LYS A 2 4.89 -56.39 -54.87
N THR A 3 6.00 -56.53 -54.12
CA THR A 3 7.38 -56.95 -54.54
C THR A 3 7.96 -56.13 -55.72
N ARG A 4 9.21 -55.63 -55.78
CA ARG A 4 10.43 -55.65 -54.93
C ARG A 4 11.53 -54.82 -55.68
N PHE A 5 12.56 -54.39 -54.93
CA PHE A 5 13.96 -54.03 -55.29
C PHE A 5 14.31 -52.80 -56.18
N PHE A 6 15.09 -51.89 -55.59
CA PHE A 6 16.43 -51.54 -56.08
C PHE A 6 17.38 -51.13 -54.92
N HIS A 7 18.60 -51.65 -54.96
CA HIS A 7 19.76 -51.32 -54.12
C HIS A 7 20.58 -50.20 -54.77
N CYS A 8 21.11 -49.24 -53.98
CA CYS A 8 22.46 -48.68 -54.15
C CYS A 8 22.91 -47.90 -52.88
N PRO A 9 24.23 -47.79 -52.60
CA PRO A 9 24.76 -47.72 -51.24
C PRO A 9 25.49 -46.41 -50.87
N THR A 10 25.74 -46.26 -49.56
CA THR A 10 26.91 -45.62 -48.93
C THR A 10 27.25 -44.17 -49.31
N THR A 11 26.56 -43.21 -48.69
CA THR A 11 27.09 -41.85 -48.42
C THR A 11 26.63 -41.24 -47.08
N PHE A 12 25.95 -42.01 -46.22
CA PHE A 12 25.28 -41.44 -45.04
C PHE A 12 26.08 -41.48 -43.72
N SER A 13 27.28 -42.09 -43.70
CA SER A 13 28.04 -42.26 -42.45
C SER A 13 29.12 -41.21 -42.20
N ILE A 14 29.45 -40.35 -43.17
CA ILE A 14 30.47 -39.29 -42.99
C ILE A 14 29.84 -37.98 -42.49
N LEU A 15 28.57 -37.70 -42.81
CA LEU A 15 27.89 -36.51 -42.30
C LEU A 15 27.46 -36.62 -40.83
N LEU A 16 27.30 -37.83 -40.29
CA LEU A 16 26.85 -38.06 -38.91
C LEU A 16 28.01 -38.06 -37.90
N TRP A 17 29.25 -38.28 -38.35
CA TRP A 17 30.43 -38.31 -37.47
C TRP A 17 31.04 -36.91 -37.24
N ILE A 18 30.84 -35.97 -38.17
CA ILE A 18 31.27 -34.56 -38.01
C ILE A 18 30.33 -33.76 -37.08
N LEU A 19 29.14 -34.29 -36.75
CA LEU A 19 28.15 -33.61 -35.91
C LEU A 19 28.11 -34.06 -34.43
N MET A 20 29.02 -34.95 -33.98
CA MET A 20 29.01 -35.51 -32.62
C MET A 20 30.22 -35.16 -31.74
N GLN A 21 31.13 -34.27 -32.16
CA GLN A 21 32.01 -33.60 -31.20
C GLN A 21 31.21 -32.51 -30.48
N THR A 22 30.44 -32.92 -29.47
CA THR A 22 29.79 -31.99 -28.55
C THR A 22 30.88 -31.30 -27.74
N ALA A 23 31.28 -30.09 -28.17
CA ALA A 23 31.89 -29.15 -27.25
C ALA A 23 30.98 -29.08 -26.02
N LEU A 24 31.54 -29.33 -24.83
CA LEU A 24 30.79 -29.15 -23.59
C LEU A 24 30.23 -27.71 -23.61
N GLY A 25 29.01 -27.53 -23.11
CA GLY A 25 28.41 -26.20 -23.06
C GLY A 25 29.29 -25.29 -22.20
N GLN A 26 29.61 -24.08 -22.70
CA GLN A 26 30.27 -23.04 -21.91
C GLN A 26 29.59 -22.91 -20.54
N THR A 27 30.39 -22.82 -19.46
CA THR A 27 29.86 -22.66 -18.11
C THR A 27 30.19 -21.26 -17.61
N TYR A 28 29.14 -20.48 -17.34
CA TYR A 28 29.29 -19.16 -16.71
C TYR A 28 29.71 -19.33 -15.25
N LEU A 29 30.69 -18.55 -14.83
CA LEU A 29 31.21 -18.51 -13.47
C LEU A 29 30.98 -17.14 -12.86
N CYS A 30 30.50 -17.15 -11.61
CA CYS A 30 30.68 -16.03 -10.70
C CYS A 30 31.06 -16.54 -9.31
N THR A 31 32.22 -16.14 -8.80
CA THR A 31 32.68 -16.51 -7.46
C THR A 31 33.20 -15.30 -6.69
N ASN A 32 32.79 -15.20 -5.42
CA ASN A 32 33.34 -14.24 -4.45
C ASN A 32 34.37 -14.96 -3.56
N VAL A 33 35.52 -14.32 -3.34
CA VAL A 33 36.55 -14.67 -2.36
C VAL A 33 36.42 -13.73 -1.15
N PRO A 34 35.78 -14.18 -0.05
CA PRO A 34 35.57 -13.33 1.11
C PRO A 34 36.88 -12.94 1.80
N ALA A 35 36.97 -11.69 2.28
CA ALA A 35 38.13 -11.20 3.01
C ALA A 35 38.47 -12.01 4.28
N ALA A 36 37.52 -12.76 4.84
CA ALA A 36 37.67 -13.55 6.08
C ALA A 36 37.66 -15.08 5.86
N SER A 37 37.81 -15.58 4.63
CA SER A 37 37.83 -17.03 4.39
C SER A 37 38.97 -17.73 5.15
N PRO A 38 38.70 -18.82 5.91
CA PRO A 38 39.73 -19.62 6.57
C PRO A 38 40.51 -20.51 5.60
N ASP A 39 39.92 -20.85 4.44
CA ASP A 39 40.66 -21.50 3.34
C ASP A 39 41.46 -20.41 2.59
N PRO A 40 42.79 -20.54 2.46
CA PRO A 40 43.63 -19.60 1.69
C PRO A 40 43.31 -19.63 0.19
N THR A 41 42.48 -20.57 -0.26
CA THR A 41 42.07 -20.73 -1.65
C THR A 41 40.54 -20.81 -1.79
N VAL A 42 40.03 -20.41 -2.94
CA VAL A 42 38.60 -20.52 -3.29
C VAL A 42 38.45 -21.25 -4.60
N GLN A 43 37.62 -22.28 -4.62
CA GLN A 43 37.34 -23.03 -5.84
C GLN A 43 36.61 -22.15 -6.86
N LEU A 44 37.19 -22.04 -8.06
CA LEU A 44 36.57 -21.38 -9.20
C LEU A 44 35.66 -22.37 -9.93
N PHE A 45 36.22 -23.43 -10.50
CA PHE A 45 35.44 -24.45 -11.21
C PHE A 45 36.16 -25.81 -11.19
N GLN A 46 35.45 -26.83 -11.68
CA GLN A 46 35.92 -28.21 -11.78
C GLN A 46 35.67 -28.73 -13.19
N PHE A 47 36.63 -29.47 -13.76
CA PHE A 47 36.58 -30.01 -15.12
C PHE A 47 37.29 -31.36 -15.20
N ASN A 48 36.96 -32.18 -16.20
CA ASN A 48 37.54 -33.52 -16.36
C ASN A 48 38.73 -33.50 -17.32
N THR A 49 39.66 -34.44 -17.25
CA THR A 49 40.61 -34.64 -18.36
C THR A 49 39.89 -35.09 -19.65
N PRO A 50 40.53 -34.94 -20.82
CA PRO A 50 40.13 -35.67 -22.01
C PRO A 50 40.05 -37.18 -21.71
N ASP A 51 39.07 -37.88 -22.31
CA ASP A 51 38.92 -39.33 -22.15
C ASP A 51 40.14 -40.08 -22.71
N ASN A 52 40.39 -41.32 -22.26
CA ASN A 52 41.50 -42.27 -22.52
C ASN A 52 42.11 -42.38 -23.95
N ALA A 53 41.63 -41.66 -24.95
CA ALA A 53 42.28 -41.48 -26.23
C ALA A 53 43.31 -40.33 -26.17
N ALA A 54 44.21 -40.27 -27.15
CA ALA A 54 45.06 -39.10 -27.43
C ALA A 54 44.26 -37.78 -27.28
N ALA A 55 44.82 -36.78 -26.59
CA ALA A 55 44.08 -35.56 -26.24
C ALA A 55 43.59 -34.80 -27.49
N GLY A 56 44.26 -34.93 -28.63
CA GLY A 56 43.74 -34.55 -29.94
C GLY A 56 43.31 -33.09 -30.07
N ASP A 57 44.26 -32.17 -29.96
CA ASP A 57 44.09 -30.71 -30.00
C ASP A 57 42.96 -30.24 -29.07
N THR A 58 42.88 -30.86 -27.89
CA THR A 58 41.94 -30.50 -26.84
C THR A 58 42.53 -29.43 -25.95
N TRP A 59 41.69 -28.46 -25.60
CA TRP A 59 42.04 -27.36 -24.72
C TRP A 59 41.01 -27.21 -23.63
N MET A 60 41.46 -26.86 -22.42
CA MET A 60 40.61 -26.21 -21.43
C MET A 60 40.99 -24.74 -21.38
N ILE A 61 40.02 -23.85 -21.55
CA ILE A 61 40.27 -22.40 -21.42
C ILE A 61 39.22 -21.83 -20.48
N ALA A 62 39.69 -21.00 -19.57
CA ALA A 62 38.89 -20.18 -18.70
C ALA A 62 39.31 -18.72 -18.84
N LYS A 63 38.33 -17.82 -18.88
CA LYS A 63 38.57 -16.40 -19.05
C LYS A 63 37.68 -15.62 -18.10
N PHE A 64 38.30 -14.73 -17.32
CA PHE A 64 37.67 -14.03 -16.22
C PHE A 64 37.93 -12.55 -16.29
N VAL A 65 36.91 -11.76 -15.99
CA VAL A 65 37.08 -10.45 -15.40
C VAL A 65 37.31 -10.64 -13.90
N VAL A 66 38.29 -9.94 -13.35
CA VAL A 66 38.65 -9.98 -11.93
C VAL A 66 38.92 -8.58 -11.40
N ASP A 67 38.68 -8.32 -10.11
CA ASP A 67 39.03 -7.05 -9.48
C ASP A 67 40.54 -6.75 -9.59
N ASN A 68 40.90 -5.50 -9.87
CA ASN A 68 42.27 -5.02 -10.03
C ASN A 68 42.87 -4.61 -8.67
N THR A 69 42.83 -5.47 -7.66
CA THR A 69 43.34 -5.15 -6.31
C THR A 69 44.60 -5.93 -5.91
N ALA A 70 45.07 -6.87 -6.75
CA ALA A 70 46.31 -7.61 -6.55
C ALA A 70 47.27 -7.40 -7.73
N THR A 71 48.57 -7.26 -7.44
CA THR A 71 49.60 -7.08 -8.47
C THR A 71 49.87 -8.37 -9.25
N ASP A 72 49.79 -9.52 -8.58
CA ASP A 72 50.07 -10.84 -9.16
C ASP A 72 49.13 -11.89 -8.56
N LEU A 73 48.16 -12.36 -9.35
CA LEU A 73 47.16 -13.34 -8.91
C LEU A 73 47.76 -14.74 -8.91
N GLN A 74 47.54 -15.47 -7.82
CA GLN A 74 48.00 -16.84 -7.67
C GLN A 74 46.81 -17.80 -7.74
N PHE A 75 47.03 -18.94 -8.39
CA PHE A 75 46.05 -19.99 -8.62
C PHE A 75 46.66 -21.34 -8.21
N ARG A 76 45.77 -22.31 -8.02
CA ARG A 76 46.11 -23.69 -7.71
C ARG A 76 45.28 -24.64 -8.56
N LEU A 77 45.93 -25.61 -9.18
CA LEU A 77 45.30 -26.71 -9.90
C LEU A 77 45.48 -28.00 -9.10
N GLU A 78 44.38 -28.64 -8.72
CA GLU A 78 44.37 -29.85 -7.88
C GLU A 78 43.64 -31.00 -8.58
N PRO A 79 44.22 -32.20 -8.69
CA PRO A 79 43.49 -33.41 -9.04
C PRO A 79 42.62 -33.87 -7.87
N THR A 80 41.50 -34.54 -8.15
CA THR A 80 40.52 -34.91 -7.10
C THR A 80 40.26 -36.40 -6.97
N THR A 81 40.61 -37.19 -7.99
CA THR A 81 40.26 -38.62 -8.04
C THR A 81 41.50 -39.51 -8.02
N ILE A 82 42.61 -39.13 -8.67
CA ILE A 82 43.83 -39.95 -8.72
C ILE A 82 45.04 -39.10 -8.30
N ALA A 83 45.78 -39.56 -7.27
CA ALA A 83 47.00 -38.92 -6.77
C ALA A 83 48.20 -38.99 -7.75
N LYS A 84 47.93 -39.19 -9.05
CA LYS A 84 48.94 -39.35 -10.10
C LYS A 84 49.65 -38.02 -10.40
N PHE A 85 48.90 -36.92 -10.38
CA PHE A 85 49.44 -35.60 -10.68
C PHE A 85 49.70 -34.80 -9.39
N PRO A 86 50.81 -34.05 -9.30
CA PRO A 86 51.05 -33.16 -8.17
C PRO A 86 50.08 -31.97 -8.20
N VAL A 87 49.81 -31.39 -7.04
CA VAL A 87 49.15 -30.08 -6.94
C VAL A 87 50.10 -29.01 -7.49
N THR A 88 49.59 -28.17 -8.39
CA THR A 88 50.38 -27.14 -9.05
C THR A 88 49.89 -25.76 -8.63
N ASP A 89 50.73 -25.01 -7.90
CA ASP A 89 50.54 -23.58 -7.63
C ASP A 89 51.23 -22.76 -8.72
N PHE A 90 50.58 -21.69 -9.19
CA PHE A 90 51.08 -20.88 -10.30
C PHE A 90 50.54 -19.45 -10.26
N LYS A 91 51.23 -18.51 -10.89
CA LYS A 91 50.90 -17.08 -10.90
C LYS A 91 50.84 -16.51 -12.31
N ILE A 92 50.32 -15.30 -12.43
CA ILE A 92 50.33 -14.56 -13.71
C ILE A 92 51.78 -14.37 -14.19
N SER A 93 52.69 -14.01 -13.27
CA SER A 93 54.11 -13.80 -13.59
C SER A 93 54.85 -15.03 -14.11
N ASP A 94 54.35 -16.24 -13.82
CA ASP A 94 55.04 -17.49 -14.16
C ASP A 94 54.91 -17.84 -15.66
N GLY A 95 53.91 -17.26 -16.33
CA GLY A 95 53.71 -17.45 -17.76
C GLY A 95 53.23 -18.85 -18.13
N ASN A 96 54.16 -19.75 -18.48
CA ASN A 96 53.87 -21.13 -18.87
C ASN A 96 54.40 -22.08 -17.78
N VAL A 97 53.54 -22.95 -17.28
CA VAL A 97 53.85 -23.90 -16.20
C VAL A 97 53.61 -25.32 -16.72
N PRO A 98 54.64 -26.18 -16.78
CA PRO A 98 54.46 -27.56 -17.20
C PRO A 98 53.68 -28.35 -16.14
N LEU A 99 52.74 -29.17 -16.58
CA LEU A 99 52.10 -30.21 -15.76
C LEU A 99 52.84 -31.52 -16.00
N LEU A 100 53.35 -32.12 -14.93
CA LEU A 100 54.22 -33.28 -14.99
C LEU A 100 53.48 -34.55 -14.56
N ASP A 101 53.67 -35.64 -15.30
CA ASP A 101 53.40 -36.99 -14.81
C ASP A 101 54.72 -37.66 -14.39
N PRO A 102 54.96 -37.87 -13.08
CA PRO A 102 56.17 -38.54 -12.62
C PRO A 102 56.29 -40.00 -13.09
N GLY A 103 55.21 -40.59 -13.62
CA GLY A 103 55.18 -41.95 -14.17
C GLY A 103 55.56 -42.08 -15.64
N VAL A 104 55.76 -40.98 -16.37
CA VAL A 104 56.23 -41.02 -17.78
C VAL A 104 57.76 -41.06 -17.80
N SER A 105 58.34 -41.75 -18.79
CA SER A 105 59.80 -41.88 -18.96
C SER A 105 60.36 -40.95 -20.04
N SER A 106 59.62 -39.89 -20.37
CA SER A 106 60.01 -38.89 -21.38
C SER A 106 61.03 -37.91 -20.77
N PRO A 107 62.02 -37.40 -21.52
CA PRO A 107 63.02 -36.48 -20.98
C PRO A 107 62.45 -35.27 -20.24
N ASP A 108 61.24 -34.83 -20.60
CA ASP A 108 60.63 -33.62 -20.04
C ASP A 108 59.43 -33.90 -19.11
N ASN A 109 58.87 -35.12 -19.10
CA ASN A 109 57.68 -35.53 -18.34
C ASN A 109 56.45 -34.59 -18.42
N VAL A 110 56.44 -33.65 -19.36
CA VAL A 110 55.33 -32.71 -19.55
C VAL A 110 54.20 -33.43 -20.25
N VAL A 111 53.03 -33.42 -19.62
CA VAL A 111 51.81 -34.02 -20.16
C VAL A 111 50.76 -32.99 -20.55
N ALA A 112 50.92 -31.75 -20.06
CA ALA A 112 50.14 -30.60 -20.47
C ALA A 112 50.89 -29.32 -20.09
N THR A 113 50.59 -28.22 -20.77
CA THR A 113 51.13 -26.89 -20.42
C THR A 113 50.00 -26.00 -19.94
N LEU A 114 50.10 -25.57 -18.68
CA LEU A 114 49.24 -24.58 -18.09
C LEU A 114 49.76 -23.18 -18.43
N ARG A 115 48.87 -22.27 -18.83
CA ARG A 115 49.21 -20.89 -19.18
C ARG A 115 48.29 -19.93 -18.44
N VAL A 116 48.85 -18.89 -17.84
CA VAL A 116 48.10 -17.75 -17.33
C VAL A 116 48.55 -16.49 -18.04
N ARG A 117 47.59 -15.68 -18.46
CA ARG A 117 47.83 -14.42 -19.15
C ARG A 117 46.93 -13.34 -18.56
N ASP A 118 47.52 -12.20 -18.26
CA ASP A 118 46.78 -10.96 -18.10
C ASP A 118 46.55 -10.37 -19.49
N LEU A 119 45.30 -10.36 -19.91
CA LEU A 119 44.86 -9.85 -21.21
C LEU A 119 44.43 -8.39 -21.13
N SER A 120 44.52 -7.73 -19.98
CA SER A 120 43.99 -6.37 -19.80
C SER A 120 44.59 -5.33 -20.74
N ALA A 121 45.82 -5.55 -21.22
CA ALA A 121 46.48 -4.67 -22.20
C ALA A 121 45.92 -4.85 -23.62
N THR A 122 45.54 -6.08 -24.00
CA THR A 122 45.03 -6.43 -25.33
C THR A 122 43.51 -6.43 -25.41
N GLU A 123 42.85 -6.60 -24.27
CA GLU A 123 41.40 -6.67 -24.08
C GLU A 123 41.01 -5.82 -22.87
N PRO A 124 40.98 -4.50 -23.03
CA PRO A 124 40.68 -3.62 -21.91
C PRO A 124 39.22 -3.77 -21.46
N THR A 125 39.01 -3.72 -20.15
CA THR A 125 37.68 -3.53 -19.58
C THR A 125 37.26 -2.06 -19.73
N SER A 126 35.98 -1.76 -19.52
CA SER A 126 35.49 -0.37 -19.51
C SER A 126 36.03 0.42 -18.32
N ASN A 127 36.55 -0.26 -17.29
CA ASN A 127 37.13 0.33 -16.08
C ASN A 127 38.47 -0.36 -15.76
N PRO A 128 39.53 -0.14 -16.54
CA PRO A 128 40.79 -0.89 -16.44
C PRO A 128 41.54 -0.65 -15.13
N GLY A 129 41.30 0.48 -14.46
CA GLY A 129 41.82 0.74 -13.11
C GLY A 129 41.15 -0.11 -12.01
N THR A 130 39.97 -0.67 -12.29
CA THR A 130 39.16 -1.43 -11.33
C THR A 130 39.13 -2.92 -11.66
N TYR A 131 39.24 -3.31 -12.93
CA TYR A 131 39.12 -4.70 -13.36
C TYR A 131 40.19 -5.11 -14.37
N ARG A 132 40.61 -6.38 -14.30
CA ARG A 132 41.52 -7.04 -15.25
C ARG A 132 40.84 -8.20 -15.94
N ILE A 133 41.32 -8.57 -17.13
CA ILE A 133 40.91 -9.80 -17.81
C ILE A 133 42.03 -10.83 -17.70
N ILE A 134 41.76 -11.94 -17.03
CA ILE A 134 42.69 -13.06 -16.87
C ILE A 134 42.23 -14.22 -17.74
N ARG A 135 43.17 -14.84 -18.46
CA ARG A 135 42.95 -16.09 -19.17
C ARG A 135 43.84 -17.17 -18.57
N ILE A 136 43.22 -18.32 -18.30
CA ILE A 136 43.88 -19.55 -17.87
C ILE A 136 43.60 -20.59 -18.94
N SER A 137 44.61 -21.25 -19.47
CA SER A 137 44.43 -22.32 -20.45
C SER A 137 45.33 -23.52 -20.15
N ILE A 138 44.82 -24.71 -20.43
CA ILE A 138 45.59 -25.96 -20.38
C ILE A 138 45.61 -26.52 -21.80
N ASP A 139 46.83 -26.65 -22.31
CA ASP A 139 47.21 -27.26 -23.57
C ASP A 139 47.61 -28.70 -23.27
N TYR A 140 46.80 -29.68 -23.67
CA TYR A 140 47.07 -31.09 -23.36
C TYR A 140 48.03 -31.68 -24.39
N ASP A 141 48.98 -32.51 -23.95
CA ASP A 141 49.83 -33.26 -24.88
C ASP A 141 48.97 -34.23 -25.71
N ASP A 142 49.01 -34.07 -27.03
CA ASP A 142 48.27 -34.87 -27.97
C ASP A 142 48.58 -36.36 -27.86
N ASP A 143 49.83 -36.71 -27.52
CA ASP A 143 50.30 -38.10 -27.47
C ASP A 143 50.11 -38.75 -26.09
N TYR A 144 49.70 -37.99 -25.07
CA TYR A 144 49.58 -38.49 -23.70
C TYR A 144 48.15 -38.98 -23.37
N PRO A 145 47.97 -40.27 -23.03
CA PRO A 145 46.66 -40.82 -22.67
C PRO A 145 46.33 -40.49 -21.21
N PHE A 146 45.52 -39.46 -21.01
CA PHE A 146 45.04 -39.09 -19.68
C PHE A 146 44.16 -40.20 -19.07
N PRO A 147 44.23 -40.43 -17.74
CA PRO A 147 43.33 -41.36 -17.08
C PRO A 147 41.88 -40.94 -17.27
N ALA A 148 41.02 -41.83 -17.78
CA ALA A 148 39.59 -41.61 -17.79
C ALA A 148 39.14 -41.33 -16.37
N THR A 149 38.31 -40.30 -16.18
CA THR A 149 37.75 -39.86 -14.90
C THR A 149 38.65 -39.04 -13.98
N GLU A 150 39.82 -38.57 -14.43
CA GLU A 150 40.55 -37.57 -13.64
C GLU A 150 39.77 -36.25 -13.65
N VAL A 151 39.56 -35.68 -12.46
CA VAL A 151 38.81 -34.44 -12.32
C VAL A 151 39.66 -33.40 -11.60
N TRP A 152 39.83 -32.26 -12.23
CA TRP A 152 40.65 -31.15 -11.77
C TRP A 152 39.80 -30.06 -11.14
N ARG A 153 40.28 -29.48 -10.04
CA ARG A 153 39.75 -28.25 -9.45
C ARG A 153 40.73 -27.13 -9.69
N LEU A 154 40.24 -26.05 -10.28
CA LEU A 154 40.95 -24.78 -10.28
C LEU A 154 40.50 -23.95 -9.08
N ARG A 155 41.47 -23.49 -8.29
CA ARG A 155 41.27 -22.59 -7.16
C ARG A 155 42.07 -21.31 -7.35
N ALA A 156 41.54 -20.18 -6.89
CA ALA A 156 42.28 -18.92 -6.77
C ALA A 156 42.77 -18.77 -5.32
N HIS A 157 44.02 -18.34 -5.14
CA HIS A 157 44.52 -17.95 -3.83
C HIS A 157 43.96 -16.59 -3.43
N LYS A 158 43.72 -16.45 -2.14
CA LYS A 158 43.43 -15.16 -1.54
C LYS A 158 44.68 -14.27 -1.65
N PRO A 159 44.58 -13.04 -2.17
CA PRO A 159 45.70 -12.11 -2.16
C PRO A 159 46.07 -11.73 -0.72
N ALA A 160 47.37 -11.77 -0.40
CA ALA A 160 47.88 -11.53 0.94
C ALA A 160 47.59 -10.11 1.50
N ALA A 161 47.25 -9.15 0.64
CA ALA A 161 47.09 -7.73 0.98
C ALA A 161 45.63 -7.22 0.92
N ALA A 162 44.65 -8.04 0.56
CA ALA A 162 43.29 -7.55 0.33
C ALA A 162 42.49 -7.51 1.65
N GLY A 163 42.34 -6.30 2.21
CA GLY A 163 41.29 -6.00 3.20
C GLY A 163 39.87 -6.06 2.62
N THR A 164 39.75 -6.30 1.31
CA THR A 164 38.50 -6.32 0.53
C THR A 164 38.28 -7.68 -0.12
N ALA A 165 37.02 -8.02 -0.39
CA ALA A 165 36.66 -9.20 -1.17
C ALA A 165 37.18 -9.11 -2.62
N PHE A 166 37.36 -10.27 -3.27
CA PHE A 166 37.79 -10.40 -4.66
C PHE A 166 36.77 -11.19 -5.46
N HIS A 167 36.46 -10.75 -6.68
CA HIS A 167 35.42 -11.35 -7.49
C HIS A 167 35.95 -11.85 -8.84
N PHE A 168 35.42 -12.97 -9.30
CA PHE A 168 35.70 -13.54 -10.61
C PHE A 168 34.39 -13.68 -11.38
N TRP A 169 34.31 -13.06 -12.56
CA TRP A 169 33.20 -13.22 -13.51
C TRP A 169 33.73 -13.74 -14.82
N GLY A 170 33.12 -14.76 -15.40
CA GLY A 170 33.57 -15.19 -16.71
C GLY A 170 33.05 -16.54 -17.13
N PHE A 171 33.82 -17.19 -18.00
CA PHE A 171 33.42 -18.44 -18.62
C PHE A 171 34.60 -19.39 -18.66
N TRP A 172 34.29 -20.67 -18.61
CA TRP A 172 35.24 -21.71 -18.96
C TRP A 172 34.58 -22.73 -19.89
N ASN A 173 35.42 -23.37 -20.70
CA ASN A 173 35.02 -24.44 -21.59
C ASN A 173 36.19 -25.39 -21.83
N GLN A 174 35.86 -26.62 -22.19
CA GLN A 174 36.81 -27.63 -22.62
C GLN A 174 36.29 -28.32 -23.88
N GLY A 175 37.15 -28.47 -24.88
CA GLY A 175 36.78 -29.13 -26.13
C GLY A 175 37.96 -29.32 -27.09
N ALA A 176 37.71 -30.11 -28.13
CA ALA A 176 38.63 -30.36 -29.23
C ALA A 176 38.52 -29.27 -30.32
N GLY A 177 39.52 -29.20 -31.20
CA GLY A 177 39.56 -28.27 -32.35
C GLY A 177 40.37 -27.00 -32.11
N GLY A 178 41.27 -27.02 -31.13
CA GLY A 178 42.33 -26.04 -30.96
C GLY A 178 42.01 -24.81 -30.13
N GLU A 179 43.09 -24.12 -29.75
CA GLU A 179 43.08 -22.97 -28.84
C GLU A 179 42.08 -21.90 -29.29
N SER A 180 42.06 -21.58 -30.58
CA SER A 180 41.20 -20.54 -31.16
C SER A 180 39.71 -20.87 -30.99
N THR A 181 39.33 -22.13 -31.26
CA THR A 181 37.95 -22.61 -31.19
C THR A 181 37.44 -22.52 -29.76
N VAL A 182 38.17 -23.09 -28.80
CA VAL A 182 37.78 -23.06 -27.38
C VAL A 182 37.83 -21.62 -26.84
N ASN A 183 38.82 -20.82 -27.23
CA ASN A 183 38.94 -19.43 -26.78
C ASN A 183 37.73 -18.59 -27.25
N SER A 184 37.27 -18.79 -28.49
CA SER A 184 36.09 -18.11 -29.00
C SER A 184 34.83 -18.43 -28.19
N SER A 185 34.73 -19.65 -27.64
CA SER A 185 33.58 -20.11 -26.86
C SER A 185 33.51 -19.53 -25.43
N VAL A 186 34.62 -19.04 -24.86
CA VAL A 186 34.67 -18.48 -23.48
C VAL A 186 34.79 -16.96 -23.46
N THR A 187 34.36 -16.34 -24.56
CA THR A 187 34.49 -14.90 -24.78
C THR A 187 33.15 -14.20 -24.96
N GLN A 188 32.04 -14.84 -24.63
CA GLN A 188 30.73 -14.24 -24.88
C GLN A 188 30.39 -13.17 -23.83
N PRO A 189 29.69 -12.09 -24.22
CA PRO A 189 29.15 -11.16 -23.26
C PRO A 189 28.07 -11.86 -22.41
N LYS A 190 27.94 -11.40 -21.17
CA LYS A 190 26.90 -11.87 -20.24
C LYS A 190 26.22 -10.65 -19.67
N LEU A 191 24.92 -10.53 -19.89
CA LEU A 191 24.16 -9.39 -19.36
C LEU A 191 23.50 -9.74 -18.04
N ILE A 192 23.82 -8.93 -17.04
CA ILE A 192 23.13 -8.90 -15.76
C ILE A 192 22.42 -7.56 -15.63
N GLN A 193 21.21 -7.58 -15.10
CA GLN A 193 20.50 -6.35 -14.77
C GLN A 193 21.18 -5.67 -13.57
N VAL A 194 21.26 -4.35 -13.56
CA VAL A 194 21.84 -3.61 -12.42
C VAL A 194 20.83 -3.57 -11.28
N GLN A 195 20.79 -4.64 -10.51
CA GLN A 195 20.04 -4.72 -9.23
C GLN A 195 20.94 -4.54 -8.00
N ALA A 196 22.22 -4.21 -8.24
CA ALA A 196 23.33 -3.84 -7.35
C ALA A 196 23.79 -4.83 -6.28
N ASP A 197 25.00 -4.47 -5.84
CA ASP A 197 26.08 -5.23 -5.25
C ASP A 197 26.71 -6.30 -6.16
N LEU A 198 27.70 -5.87 -6.97
CA LEU A 198 28.55 -6.78 -7.74
C LEU A 198 29.29 -7.79 -6.83
N THR A 199 29.35 -7.53 -5.52
CA THR A 199 30.03 -8.44 -4.58
C THR A 199 29.23 -9.69 -4.23
N ALA A 200 27.93 -9.72 -4.55
CA ALA A 200 27.04 -10.84 -4.27
C ALA A 200 26.80 -11.71 -5.52
N CYS A 201 27.76 -12.55 -5.91
CA CYS A 201 27.65 -13.46 -7.07
C CYS A 201 26.37 -14.31 -7.17
N GLY A 202 25.64 -14.51 -6.06
CA GLY A 202 24.38 -15.26 -6.02
C GLY A 202 23.09 -14.44 -6.22
N SER A 203 23.17 -13.11 -6.32
CA SER A 203 21.98 -12.23 -6.44
C SER A 203 21.71 -11.74 -7.87
N PHE A 204 22.56 -12.05 -8.84
CA PHE A 204 22.37 -11.55 -10.20
C PHE A 204 21.14 -12.15 -10.88
N SER A 205 20.25 -11.28 -11.35
CA SER A 205 19.26 -11.63 -12.36
C SER A 205 19.89 -11.49 -13.74
N ASN A 206 19.78 -12.53 -14.57
CA ASN A 206 20.05 -12.38 -16.00
C ASN A 206 19.16 -11.24 -16.52
N PHE A 207 19.72 -10.35 -17.33
CA PHE A 207 18.92 -9.34 -17.99
C PHE A 207 17.87 -10.04 -18.86
N THR A 208 16.60 -9.90 -18.51
CA THR A 208 15.51 -10.58 -19.21
C THR A 208 15.18 -9.83 -20.49
N SER A 209 15.45 -10.45 -21.64
CA SER A 209 14.95 -9.99 -22.94
C SER A 209 13.75 -10.87 -23.32
N PRO A 210 12.54 -10.31 -23.54
CA PRO A 210 12.21 -8.88 -23.50
C PRO A 210 12.04 -8.30 -22.09
N THR A 211 12.45 -7.04 -21.89
CA THR A 211 12.16 -6.22 -20.71
C THR A 211 10.91 -5.37 -20.98
N ASN A 212 9.92 -5.40 -20.10
CA ASN A 212 8.72 -4.57 -20.21
C ASN A 212 8.80 -3.41 -19.23
N ILE A 213 8.58 -2.18 -19.69
CA ILE A 213 8.42 -1.00 -18.85
C ILE A 213 6.98 -0.49 -19.01
N SER A 214 6.33 -0.29 -17.88
CA SER A 214 5.02 0.35 -17.80
C SER A 214 5.04 1.46 -16.76
N PHE A 215 4.36 2.56 -17.06
CA PHE A 215 4.16 3.67 -16.11
C PHE A 215 2.74 3.65 -15.53
N GLY A 216 1.89 2.70 -15.93
CA GLY A 216 0.49 2.66 -15.53
C GLY A 216 -0.24 3.94 -15.93
N ASP A 217 -1.03 4.48 -15.01
CA ASP A 217 -1.77 5.72 -15.24
C ASP A 217 -0.87 6.94 -15.00
N VAL A 218 -0.71 7.78 -16.04
CA VAL A 218 0.10 9.01 -16.00
C VAL A 218 -0.80 10.20 -16.34
N HIS A 219 -0.76 11.25 -15.52
CA HIS A 219 -1.56 12.43 -15.78
C HIS A 219 -1.10 13.14 -17.06
N ILE A 220 -2.07 13.57 -17.87
CA ILE A 220 -1.78 14.23 -19.16
C ILE A 220 -1.27 15.67 -18.97
N ASN A 221 -0.54 16.15 -19.96
CA ASN A 221 -0.07 17.55 -20.08
C ASN A 221 0.79 18.04 -18.92
N LEU A 222 1.36 17.12 -18.13
CA LEU A 222 2.35 17.44 -17.12
C LEU A 222 3.62 17.98 -17.78
N ALA A 223 4.27 18.97 -17.16
CA ALA A 223 5.57 19.45 -17.61
C ALA A 223 6.66 18.39 -17.37
N ALA A 224 7.77 18.47 -18.10
CA ALA A 224 8.83 17.45 -18.09
C ALA A 224 9.50 17.19 -16.73
N THR A 225 9.26 18.04 -15.72
CA THR A 225 9.76 17.82 -14.36
C THR A 225 8.81 17.04 -13.45
N TYR A 226 7.55 16.84 -13.87
CA TYR A 226 6.52 16.09 -13.18
C TYR A 226 6.34 14.67 -13.75
N ILE A 227 6.94 14.40 -14.91
CA ILE A 227 6.73 13.11 -15.59
C ILE A 227 7.53 12.00 -14.88
N PRO A 228 6.94 10.81 -14.72
CA PRO A 228 7.66 9.68 -14.15
C PRO A 228 8.76 9.20 -15.10
N ASP A 229 9.86 8.71 -14.55
CA ASP A 229 10.99 8.12 -15.28
C ASP A 229 11.32 6.72 -14.77
N GLU A 230 11.86 5.88 -15.67
CA GLU A 230 12.49 4.60 -15.33
C GLU A 230 13.91 4.56 -15.85
N GLN A 231 14.79 3.94 -15.10
CA GLN A 231 16.09 3.54 -15.58
C GLN A 231 16.06 2.06 -15.96
N TYR A 232 16.48 1.73 -17.19
CA TYR A 232 16.82 0.37 -17.56
C TYR A 232 18.32 0.27 -17.78
N GLU A 233 18.92 -0.66 -17.08
CA GLU A 233 20.37 -0.76 -17.01
C GLU A 233 20.83 -2.22 -16.96
N PHE A 234 21.87 -2.51 -17.72
CA PHE A 234 22.58 -3.78 -17.66
C PHE A 234 24.10 -3.57 -17.65
N ILE A 235 24.81 -4.54 -17.07
CA ILE A 235 26.27 -4.64 -17.10
C ILE A 235 26.64 -5.86 -17.95
N ASN A 236 27.66 -5.69 -18.79
CA ASN A 236 28.32 -6.80 -19.48
C ASN A 236 29.41 -7.41 -18.57
N VAL A 237 29.09 -8.50 -17.86
CA VAL A 237 30.06 -9.25 -17.04
C VAL A 237 30.79 -10.34 -17.83
N GLY A 238 30.67 -10.33 -19.16
CA GLY A 238 31.49 -11.17 -20.03
C GLY A 238 32.86 -10.54 -20.31
N THR A 239 33.66 -11.26 -21.09
CA THR A 239 35.07 -10.90 -21.33
C THR A 239 35.33 -10.24 -22.69
N LYS A 240 34.34 -10.23 -23.59
CA LYS A 240 34.36 -9.37 -24.80
C LYS A 240 33.35 -8.24 -24.71
N PRO A 241 33.58 -7.17 -25.50
CA PRO A 241 32.56 -6.17 -25.72
C PRO A 241 31.30 -6.77 -26.36
N LEU A 242 30.13 -6.30 -25.92
CA LEU A 242 28.86 -6.52 -26.59
C LEU A 242 28.65 -5.40 -27.61
N ASN A 243 28.64 -5.72 -28.90
CA ASN A 243 28.37 -4.71 -29.92
C ASN A 243 26.88 -4.66 -30.23
N ILE A 244 26.29 -3.48 -30.07
CA ILE A 244 24.94 -3.18 -30.51
C ILE A 244 25.04 -2.56 -31.89
N THR A 245 24.62 -3.33 -32.90
CA THR A 245 24.87 -3.06 -34.31
C THR A 245 23.69 -2.35 -34.98
N ALA A 246 22.48 -2.53 -34.47
CA ALA A 246 21.28 -1.85 -34.94
C ALA A 246 20.26 -1.64 -33.82
N ALA A 247 19.35 -0.69 -34.04
CA ALA A 247 18.18 -0.44 -33.20
C ALA A 247 16.96 -0.36 -34.12
N ASN A 248 15.90 -1.07 -33.77
CA ASN A 248 14.61 -1.03 -34.45
C ASN A 248 13.52 -0.64 -33.45
N PRO A 249 12.84 0.50 -33.62
CA PRO A 249 13.02 1.48 -34.69
C PRO A 249 14.36 2.23 -34.59
N VAL A 250 14.85 2.77 -35.72
CA VAL A 250 16.15 3.49 -35.80
C VAL A 250 16.14 4.79 -34.99
N SER A 251 14.96 5.39 -34.83
CA SER A 251 14.74 6.55 -33.95
C SER A 251 13.51 6.30 -33.11
N MET A 252 13.42 7.00 -31.98
CA MET A 252 12.26 6.91 -31.09
C MET A 252 10.99 7.36 -31.85
N PRO A 253 9.94 6.53 -31.93
CA PRO A 253 8.68 6.93 -32.55
C PRO A 253 8.08 8.12 -31.80
N ALA A 254 7.43 9.01 -32.55
CA ALA A 254 6.62 10.06 -31.95
C ALA A 254 5.52 9.41 -31.08
N SER A 255 5.67 9.52 -29.78
CA SER A 255 4.80 8.90 -28.77
C SER A 255 4.90 9.69 -27.47
N ALA A 256 4.14 9.27 -26.45
CA ALA A 256 4.31 9.80 -25.10
C ALA A 256 5.62 9.35 -24.45
N TYR A 257 6.27 8.30 -24.97
CA TYR A 257 7.52 7.81 -24.42
C TYR A 257 8.71 8.59 -24.99
N ASN A 258 9.70 8.83 -24.14
CA ASN A 258 11.00 9.36 -24.55
C ASN A 258 12.11 8.54 -23.89
N ILE A 259 13.21 8.31 -24.60
CA ILE A 259 14.40 7.68 -24.05
C ILE A 259 15.55 8.67 -24.14
N GLU A 260 16.10 9.02 -22.98
CA GLU A 260 17.27 9.89 -22.89
C GLU A 260 18.44 9.23 -23.62
N ASN A 261 19.02 9.94 -24.59
CA ASN A 261 20.08 9.43 -25.45
C ASN A 261 19.69 8.09 -26.11
N TYR A 262 18.53 8.05 -26.79
CA TYR A 262 18.07 6.89 -27.55
C TYR A 262 19.25 6.21 -28.25
N PRO A 263 19.45 4.89 -28.08
CA PRO A 263 20.63 4.22 -28.59
C PRO A 263 20.85 4.56 -30.06
N SER A 264 22.07 5.03 -30.38
CA SER A 264 22.51 5.37 -31.72
C SER A 264 23.61 4.39 -32.15
N PRO A 265 23.25 3.16 -32.57
CA PRO A 265 24.21 2.19 -33.10
C PRO A 265 25.00 2.74 -34.30
N PRO A 266 26.23 2.25 -34.53
CA PRO A 266 26.90 1.21 -33.75
C PRO A 266 27.45 1.74 -32.42
N PHE A 267 27.28 0.98 -31.34
CA PHE A 267 28.00 1.24 -30.09
C PHE A 267 28.37 -0.07 -29.39
N SER A 268 29.38 -0.02 -28.53
CA SER A 268 29.92 -1.20 -27.85
C SER A 268 29.86 -1.04 -26.34
N VAL A 269 29.43 -2.08 -25.65
CA VAL A 269 29.47 -2.17 -24.18
C VAL A 269 30.62 -3.10 -23.82
N GLY A 270 31.77 -2.51 -23.48
CA GLY A 270 32.97 -3.26 -23.10
C GLY A 270 32.75 -4.21 -21.92
N ALA A 271 33.72 -5.09 -21.64
CA ALA A 271 33.70 -5.91 -20.43
C ALA A 271 33.61 -5.01 -19.18
N MET A 272 32.74 -5.36 -18.24
CA MET A 272 32.33 -4.54 -17.08
C MET A 272 31.81 -3.14 -17.44
N GLY A 273 31.39 -2.95 -18.69
CA GLY A 273 30.72 -1.76 -19.15
C GLY A 273 29.24 -1.81 -18.81
N THR A 274 28.70 -0.64 -18.51
CA THR A 274 27.28 -0.44 -18.23
C THR A 274 26.59 0.17 -19.43
N PHE A 275 25.43 -0.37 -19.80
CA PHE A 275 24.47 0.32 -20.64
C PHE A 275 23.28 0.74 -19.78
N SER A 276 23.17 2.04 -19.52
CA SER A 276 22.04 2.62 -18.79
C SER A 276 21.30 3.60 -19.71
N ARG A 277 19.98 3.59 -19.64
CA ARG A 277 19.12 4.53 -20.34
C ARG A 277 17.91 4.85 -19.48
N ARG A 278 17.48 6.11 -19.55
CA ARG A 278 16.29 6.60 -18.87
C ARG A 278 15.13 6.67 -19.85
N VAL A 279 13.98 6.14 -19.46
CA VAL A 279 12.71 6.23 -20.19
C VAL A 279 11.77 7.13 -19.41
N THR A 280 11.06 8.02 -20.07
CA THR A 280 10.01 8.85 -19.46
C THR A 280 8.69 8.66 -20.21
N CYS A 281 7.56 8.94 -19.56
CA CYS A 281 6.24 8.92 -20.19
C CYS A 281 5.49 10.23 -19.96
N GLN A 282 5.14 10.95 -21.04
CA GLN A 282 4.45 12.24 -21.03
C GLN A 282 3.26 12.22 -22.00
N PRO A 283 2.12 11.63 -21.60
CA PRO A 283 0.94 11.64 -22.44
C PRO A 283 0.34 13.05 -22.56
N THR A 284 -0.17 13.39 -23.74
CA THR A 284 -0.85 14.68 -24.03
C THR A 284 -2.36 14.53 -24.21
N SER A 285 -2.86 13.29 -24.23
CA SER A 285 -4.28 12.96 -24.40
C SER A 285 -4.70 11.85 -23.44
N VAL A 286 -5.99 11.84 -23.10
CA VAL A 286 -6.61 10.78 -22.29
C VAL A 286 -6.72 9.51 -23.16
N GLY A 287 -6.33 8.34 -22.64
CA GLY A 287 -6.36 7.09 -23.40
C GLY A 287 -5.15 6.19 -23.20
N ASP A 288 -5.15 5.04 -23.86
CA ASP A 288 -3.97 4.17 -23.92
C ASP A 288 -2.83 4.88 -24.65
N VAL A 289 -1.61 4.79 -24.10
CA VAL A 289 -0.40 5.21 -24.79
C VAL A 289 0.00 4.10 -25.75
N PRO A 290 0.21 4.38 -27.06
CA PRO A 290 0.64 3.37 -28.01
C PRO A 290 1.90 2.65 -27.55
N ASN A 291 1.86 1.32 -27.57
CA ASN A 291 3.01 0.49 -27.20
C ASN A 291 4.19 0.74 -28.15
N VAL A 292 5.40 0.81 -27.61
CA VAL A 292 6.64 0.95 -28.39
C VAL A 292 7.55 -0.23 -28.07
N ASN A 293 7.85 -1.04 -29.08
CA ASN A 293 8.80 -2.14 -28.96
C ASN A 293 10.12 -1.72 -29.59
N ILE A 294 11.20 -1.81 -28.82
CA ILE A 294 12.55 -1.45 -29.23
C ILE A 294 13.39 -2.71 -29.20
N THR A 295 13.95 -3.08 -30.35
CA THR A 295 14.86 -4.20 -30.48
C THR A 295 16.25 -3.68 -30.78
N LEU A 296 17.22 -4.00 -29.92
CA LEU A 296 18.64 -3.72 -30.13
C LEU A 296 19.30 -5.00 -30.62
N THR A 297 19.75 -5.01 -31.87
CA THR A 297 20.44 -6.16 -32.45
C THR A 297 21.87 -6.20 -31.94
N THR A 298 22.30 -7.38 -31.50
CA THR A 298 23.65 -7.62 -31.01
C THR A 298 24.39 -8.64 -31.86
N ASP A 299 25.71 -8.64 -31.76
CA ASP A 299 26.57 -9.56 -32.50
C ASP A 299 26.71 -10.96 -31.87
N SER A 300 26.33 -11.14 -30.61
CA SER A 300 26.82 -12.28 -29.81
C SER A 300 25.85 -12.93 -28.82
N ILE A 301 24.76 -12.26 -28.42
CA ILE A 301 23.80 -12.80 -27.43
C ILE A 301 22.34 -12.76 -27.91
N GLY A 302 22.13 -12.47 -29.19
CA GLY A 302 20.81 -12.25 -29.79
C GLY A 302 20.26 -10.85 -29.51
N ASP A 303 19.02 -10.62 -29.89
CA ASP A 303 18.40 -9.30 -29.78
C ASP A 303 17.99 -8.97 -28.34
N LEU A 304 18.26 -7.73 -27.92
CA LEU A 304 17.73 -7.17 -26.67
C LEU A 304 16.44 -6.42 -26.96
N ALA A 305 15.34 -6.87 -26.38
CA ALA A 305 14.04 -6.24 -26.56
C ALA A 305 13.63 -5.44 -25.32
N LEU A 306 13.20 -4.20 -25.53
CA LEU A 306 12.58 -3.31 -24.56
C LEU A 306 11.18 -2.94 -25.06
N ASN A 307 10.14 -3.35 -24.34
CA ASN A 307 8.76 -3.03 -24.68
C ASN A 307 8.20 -2.00 -23.69
N LEU A 308 7.86 -0.83 -24.20
CA LEU A 308 7.17 0.22 -23.45
C LEU A 308 5.67 0.02 -23.62
N THR A 309 5.00 -0.54 -22.62
CA THR A 309 3.61 -1.00 -22.74
C THR A 309 2.74 -0.65 -21.54
N GLY A 310 1.43 -0.67 -21.74
CA GLY A 310 0.44 -0.62 -20.66
C GLY A 310 0.32 0.72 -19.92
N SER A 311 0.97 1.78 -20.41
CA SER A 311 0.80 3.13 -19.86
C SER A 311 -0.45 3.79 -20.45
N ARG A 312 -1.11 4.64 -19.66
CA ARG A 312 -2.33 5.36 -20.06
C ARG A 312 -2.24 6.82 -19.64
N GLY A 313 -2.65 7.72 -20.53
CA GLY A 313 -2.92 9.10 -20.19
C GLY A 313 -4.23 9.22 -19.42
N ILE A 314 -4.20 9.76 -18.21
CA ILE A 314 -5.39 10.00 -17.39
C ILE A 314 -5.59 11.48 -17.08
N ARG A 315 -6.82 11.83 -16.72
CA ARG A 315 -7.14 13.13 -16.11
C ARG A 315 -7.86 12.91 -14.78
N LEU A 316 -7.37 13.53 -13.73
CA LEU A 316 -8.03 13.53 -12.42
C LEU A 316 -8.97 14.74 -12.30
N SER A 317 -10.21 14.49 -11.87
CA SER A 317 -11.21 15.52 -11.58
C SER A 317 -11.73 15.33 -10.17
N SER A 318 -11.43 16.28 -9.28
CA SER A 318 -11.75 16.17 -7.87
C SER A 318 -12.73 17.27 -7.43
N ALA A 319 -13.43 17.04 -6.33
CA ALA A 319 -14.27 18.04 -5.68
C ALA A 319 -14.03 18.05 -4.17
N ILE A 320 -13.98 19.23 -3.57
CA ILE A 320 -14.11 19.41 -2.11
C ILE A 320 -15.57 19.73 -1.82
N LEU A 321 -16.20 18.94 -0.95
CA LEU A 321 -17.58 19.14 -0.51
C LEU A 321 -17.59 19.55 0.96
N PHE A 322 -17.93 20.82 1.21
CA PHE A 322 -17.71 21.51 2.47
C PHE A 322 -19.01 21.75 3.24
N ASP A 323 -19.09 21.27 4.48
CA ASP A 323 -20.23 21.53 5.38
C ASP A 323 -20.18 22.95 5.95
N LEU A 324 -21.26 23.72 5.74
CA LEU A 324 -21.47 25.07 6.26
C LEU A 324 -22.70 25.14 7.19
N SER A 325 -23.13 24.02 7.77
CA SER A 325 -24.26 23.99 8.70
C SER A 325 -23.94 24.70 10.02
N GLY A 326 -24.98 25.05 10.78
CA GLY A 326 -24.83 25.75 12.07
C GLY A 326 -23.99 25.00 13.10
N SER A 327 -23.90 23.67 13.04
CA SER A 327 -23.03 22.88 13.91
C SER A 327 -21.54 23.13 13.66
N MET A 328 -21.19 23.58 12.46
CA MET A 328 -19.83 23.99 12.09
C MET A 328 -19.38 25.32 12.73
N LEU A 329 -20.31 26.07 13.34
CA LEU A 329 -20.03 27.29 14.11
C LEU A 329 -19.64 27.01 15.57
N THR A 330 -19.73 25.76 16.02
CA THR A 330 -19.30 25.36 17.37
C THR A 330 -17.78 25.17 17.42
N ASP A 331 -17.19 25.15 18.62
CA ASP A 331 -15.81 24.65 18.78
C ASP A 331 -15.78 23.12 18.77
N LYS A 332 -14.59 22.58 19.02
CA LYS A 332 -14.37 21.15 19.12
C LYS A 332 -15.08 20.44 20.30
N ASN A 333 -15.57 21.19 21.27
CA ASN A 333 -16.33 20.65 22.40
C ASN A 333 -17.83 20.91 22.22
N ASP A 334 -18.26 21.24 21.00
CA ASP A 334 -19.61 21.67 20.65
C ASP A 334 -20.08 22.91 21.45
N ASN A 335 -19.17 23.75 21.94
CA ASN A 335 -19.53 25.01 22.61
C ASN A 335 -19.95 26.07 21.58
N PHE A 336 -20.95 26.88 21.94
CA PHE A 336 -21.36 28.05 21.17
C PHE A 336 -21.99 29.12 22.10
N PRO A 337 -21.73 30.43 21.87
CA PRO A 337 -20.84 30.98 20.85
C PRO A 337 -19.36 30.83 21.21
N VAL A 338 -18.51 30.76 20.18
CA VAL A 338 -17.05 30.76 20.30
C VAL A 338 -16.45 31.71 19.25
N PRO A 339 -15.23 32.26 19.48
CA PRO A 339 -14.53 33.08 18.48
C PRO A 339 -14.40 32.37 17.13
N GLU A 340 -14.44 33.13 16.01
CA GLU A 340 -14.46 32.57 14.64
C GLU A 340 -13.31 31.58 14.41
N GLU A 341 -12.13 31.91 14.92
CA GLU A 341 -10.95 31.07 14.81
C GLU A 341 -11.14 29.70 15.47
N GLN A 342 -11.90 29.61 16.57
CA GLN A 342 -12.12 28.35 17.29
C GLN A 342 -13.21 27.49 16.65
N GLN A 343 -13.96 28.00 15.68
CA GLN A 343 -15.06 27.29 15.05
C GLN A 343 -14.54 26.13 14.18
N LYS A 344 -15.29 25.03 14.12
CA LYS A 344 -14.98 23.88 13.26
C LYS A 344 -14.77 24.29 11.80
N VAL A 345 -15.60 25.20 11.28
CA VAL A 345 -15.46 25.74 9.91
C VAL A 345 -14.12 26.43 9.68
N ALA A 346 -13.56 27.13 10.66
CA ALA A 346 -12.28 27.81 10.50
C ALA A 346 -11.12 26.81 10.40
N LEU A 347 -11.15 25.76 11.24
CA LEU A 347 -10.17 24.66 11.18
C LEU A 347 -10.26 23.90 9.85
N ALA A 348 -11.48 23.65 9.39
CA ALA A 348 -11.74 23.01 8.11
C ALA A 348 -11.22 23.82 6.91
N ARG A 349 -11.37 25.15 6.93
CA ARG A 349 -10.83 26.03 5.89
C ARG A 349 -9.31 25.93 5.82
N LEU A 350 -8.62 25.90 6.97
CA LEU A 350 -7.17 25.74 7.02
C LEU A 350 -6.72 24.39 6.44
N ALA A 351 -7.39 23.30 6.82
CA ALA A 351 -7.10 21.97 6.30
C ALA A 351 -7.38 21.85 4.78
N ALA A 352 -8.48 22.43 4.30
CA ALA A 352 -8.81 22.47 2.88
C ALA A 352 -7.81 23.33 2.09
N LEU A 353 -7.34 24.45 2.65
CA LEU A 353 -6.33 25.30 2.02
C LEU A 353 -5.01 24.53 1.83
N GLU A 354 -4.56 23.81 2.85
CA GLU A 354 -3.38 22.95 2.77
C GLU A 354 -3.55 21.87 1.70
N LEU A 355 -4.70 21.17 1.68
CA LEU A 355 -5.01 20.19 0.64
C LEU A 355 -4.89 20.80 -0.75
N VAL A 356 -5.45 22.00 -0.97
CA VAL A 356 -5.41 22.69 -2.27
C VAL A 356 -3.99 23.07 -2.68
N GLU A 357 -3.18 23.60 -1.75
CA GLU A 357 -1.78 23.94 -2.01
C GLU A 357 -1.00 22.70 -2.45
N LEU A 358 -1.08 21.61 -1.67
CA LEU A 358 -0.40 20.36 -1.97
C LEU A 358 -0.91 19.71 -3.26
N TYR A 359 -2.23 19.68 -3.49
CA TYR A 359 -2.84 19.16 -4.72
C TYR A 359 -2.30 19.89 -5.96
N GLY A 360 -2.25 21.23 -5.90
CA GLY A 360 -1.74 22.06 -6.98
C GLY A 360 -0.25 21.87 -7.25
N ASP A 361 0.53 21.64 -6.19
CA ASP A 361 1.97 21.47 -6.31
C ASP A 361 2.35 20.04 -6.76
N ILE A 362 1.53 19.02 -6.50
CA ILE A 362 1.74 17.65 -7.01
C ILE A 362 1.23 17.50 -8.45
N LEU A 363 0.01 17.97 -8.73
CA LEU A 363 -0.68 17.76 -10.02
C LEU A 363 -1.35 19.07 -10.51
N PRO A 364 -0.56 20.04 -11.01
CA PRO A 364 -1.08 21.36 -11.40
C PRO A 364 -2.14 21.31 -12.51
N LYS A 365 -2.13 20.26 -13.33
CA LYS A 365 -3.09 20.03 -14.43
C LYS A 365 -4.33 19.24 -14.02
N ALA A 366 -4.41 18.74 -12.79
CA ALA A 366 -5.60 18.05 -12.32
C ALA A 366 -6.72 19.06 -12.06
N ARG A 367 -7.97 18.64 -12.25
CA ARG A 367 -9.13 19.51 -12.06
C ARG A 367 -9.62 19.45 -10.63
N LEU A 368 -9.99 20.59 -10.06
CA LEU A 368 -10.56 20.68 -8.70
C LEU A 368 -11.72 21.68 -8.67
N ALA A 369 -12.79 21.30 -7.99
CA ALA A 369 -13.96 22.14 -7.71
C ALA A 369 -14.17 22.30 -6.20
N LEU A 370 -14.88 23.36 -5.81
CA LEU A 370 -15.30 23.60 -4.42
C LEU A 370 -16.83 23.72 -4.36
N PHE A 371 -17.44 22.91 -3.50
CA PHE A 371 -18.87 22.91 -3.23
C PHE A 371 -19.12 23.11 -1.74
N SER A 372 -20.30 23.65 -1.41
CA SER A 372 -20.78 23.71 -0.03
C SER A 372 -22.21 23.17 0.12
N TYR A 373 -22.54 22.73 1.33
CA TYR A 373 -23.90 22.43 1.77
C TYR A 373 -24.08 22.91 3.23
N PRO A 374 -25.13 23.69 3.55
CA PRO A 374 -26.03 24.37 2.61
C PRO A 374 -25.27 25.34 1.68
N ASN A 375 -25.99 26.00 0.76
CA ASN A 375 -25.44 27.16 0.06
C ASN A 375 -25.01 28.25 1.06
N THR A 376 -24.25 29.24 0.59
CA THR A 376 -23.80 30.36 1.46
C THR A 376 -24.94 31.24 1.98
N ALA A 377 -26.13 31.15 1.38
CA ALA A 377 -27.36 31.76 1.89
C ALA A 377 -28.09 30.89 2.94
N GLY A 378 -27.55 29.71 3.26
CA GLY A 378 -28.01 28.77 4.27
C GLY A 378 -29.42 28.20 4.11
N THR A 379 -30.02 28.25 2.91
CA THR A 379 -31.37 27.71 2.71
C THR A 379 -31.38 26.18 2.80
N CYS A 380 -32.51 25.57 3.18
CA CYS A 380 -32.62 24.12 3.30
C CYS A 380 -33.86 23.56 2.60
N PRO A 381 -33.74 22.54 1.73
CA PRO A 381 -32.49 21.91 1.26
C PRO A 381 -31.74 22.77 0.22
N SER A 382 -30.42 22.88 0.31
CA SER A 382 -29.61 23.55 -0.73
C SER A 382 -28.14 23.10 -0.74
N SER A 383 -27.46 23.38 -1.84
CA SER A 383 -26.01 23.30 -2.00
C SER A 383 -25.56 24.36 -3.01
N GLN A 384 -24.26 24.64 -3.08
CA GLN A 384 -23.70 25.63 -4.00
C GLN A 384 -22.35 25.18 -4.56
N GLN A 385 -22.14 25.37 -5.86
CA GLN A 385 -20.82 25.34 -6.46
C GLN A 385 -20.17 26.72 -6.28
N LEU A 386 -19.10 26.78 -5.50
CA LEU A 386 -18.37 28.00 -5.19
C LEU A 386 -17.24 28.24 -6.21
N ILE A 387 -16.59 27.15 -6.63
CA ILE A 387 -15.55 27.17 -7.66
C ILE A 387 -15.86 26.05 -8.66
N ALA A 388 -15.97 26.43 -9.93
CA ALA A 388 -16.22 25.50 -11.02
C ALA A 388 -15.05 24.52 -11.21
N LEU A 389 -15.37 23.31 -11.69
CA LEU A 389 -14.38 22.28 -11.99
C LEU A 389 -13.44 22.73 -13.12
N ASN A 390 -12.19 23.06 -12.77
CA ASN A 390 -11.15 23.49 -13.71
C ASN A 390 -9.76 23.05 -13.23
N GLU A 391 -8.76 23.11 -14.10
CA GLU A 391 -7.36 22.81 -13.73
C GLU A 391 -6.91 23.72 -12.58
N ILE A 392 -6.29 23.12 -11.56
CA ILE A 392 -6.02 23.80 -10.29
C ILE A 392 -5.05 24.97 -10.46
N GLU A 393 -4.07 24.88 -11.36
CA GLU A 393 -3.16 25.99 -11.67
C GLU A 393 -3.90 27.28 -12.07
N ASN A 394 -5.07 27.16 -12.71
CA ASN A 394 -5.88 28.28 -13.18
C ASN A 394 -6.79 28.85 -12.09
N ASN A 395 -7.09 28.07 -11.05
CA ASN A 395 -8.04 28.41 -10.00
C ASN A 395 -7.40 28.59 -8.61
N LYS A 396 -6.09 28.38 -8.44
CA LYS A 396 -5.40 28.38 -7.14
C LYS A 396 -5.71 29.64 -6.32
N GLN A 397 -5.72 30.82 -6.94
CA GLN A 397 -6.07 32.08 -6.26
C GLN A 397 -7.55 32.14 -5.83
N SER A 398 -8.47 31.58 -6.62
CA SER A 398 -9.89 31.53 -6.24
C SER A 398 -10.11 30.68 -5.00
N PHE A 399 -9.41 29.54 -4.88
CA PHE A 399 -9.43 28.74 -3.66
C PHE A 399 -8.89 29.51 -2.45
N LYS A 400 -7.75 30.21 -2.60
CA LYS A 400 -7.22 31.08 -1.54
C LYS A 400 -8.24 32.12 -1.09
N ASN A 401 -8.92 32.78 -2.02
CA ASN A 401 -9.94 33.78 -1.70
C ASN A 401 -11.10 33.19 -0.87
N HIS A 402 -11.46 31.92 -1.10
CA HIS A 402 -12.55 31.25 -0.38
C HIS A 402 -12.13 30.62 0.95
N LEU A 403 -10.85 30.25 1.11
CA LEU A 403 -10.37 29.45 2.25
C LEU A 403 -9.40 30.19 3.19
N ASP A 404 -8.60 31.11 2.67
CA ASP A 404 -7.60 31.83 3.47
C ASP A 404 -8.18 33.09 4.12
N ALA A 405 -8.53 32.96 5.41
CA ALA A 405 -9.03 34.07 6.21
C ALA A 405 -8.02 35.23 6.32
N GLY A 406 -6.71 34.96 6.17
CA GLY A 406 -5.66 35.98 6.22
C GLY A 406 -5.70 36.98 5.07
N LEU A 407 -6.36 36.63 3.96
CA LEU A 407 -6.54 37.53 2.81
C LEU A 407 -7.69 38.53 2.99
N ALA A 408 -8.56 38.33 4.00
CA ALA A 408 -9.75 39.15 4.23
C ALA A 408 -10.62 39.35 2.97
N ASN A 409 -10.69 38.35 2.09
CA ASN A 409 -11.42 38.43 0.83
C ASN A 409 -12.94 38.32 1.07
N ALA A 410 -13.74 39.05 0.28
CA ALA A 410 -15.21 39.03 0.39
C ALA A 410 -15.84 37.66 0.05
N SER A 411 -15.13 36.82 -0.72
CA SER A 411 -15.57 35.47 -1.08
C SER A 411 -15.22 34.41 -0.02
N LEU A 412 -14.61 34.78 1.10
CA LEU A 412 -14.30 33.85 2.18
C LEU A 412 -15.57 33.11 2.62
N ILE A 413 -15.55 31.77 2.57
CA ILE A 413 -16.72 30.98 2.97
C ILE A 413 -16.94 31.12 4.47
N ARG A 414 -18.17 31.46 4.84
CA ARG A 414 -18.62 31.61 6.22
C ARG A 414 -20.00 30.95 6.34
N PRO A 415 -20.27 30.15 7.38
CA PRO A 415 -21.62 29.72 7.68
C PRO A 415 -22.45 30.95 8.06
N ASP A 416 -23.68 31.04 7.57
CA ASP A 416 -24.62 32.03 8.07
C ASP A 416 -25.21 31.52 9.41
N GLN A 417 -25.11 32.35 10.45
CA GLN A 417 -25.54 32.03 11.80
C GLN A 417 -27.03 31.68 11.92
N SER A 418 -27.85 32.05 10.93
CA SER A 418 -29.30 31.82 10.94
C SER A 418 -29.73 30.38 10.61
N PHE A 419 -28.81 29.47 10.28
CA PHE A 419 -29.20 28.17 9.70
C PHE A 419 -28.62 26.94 10.43
N PRO A 420 -29.45 26.21 11.20
CA PRO A 420 -29.00 25.05 11.98
C PRO A 420 -28.95 23.73 11.21
N LEU A 421 -29.29 23.72 9.91
CA LEU A 421 -29.57 22.50 9.15
C LEU A 421 -28.43 22.07 8.22
N THR A 422 -28.34 20.76 7.97
CA THR A 422 -27.25 20.09 7.25
C THR A 422 -27.83 19.24 6.10
N PRO A 423 -28.05 19.84 4.90
CA PRO A 423 -28.62 19.15 3.74
C PRO A 423 -27.58 18.30 2.97
N MET A 424 -26.89 17.39 3.66
CA MET A 424 -25.81 16.56 3.10
C MET A 424 -26.17 15.88 1.76
N ALA A 425 -27.40 15.39 1.62
CA ALA A 425 -27.88 14.76 0.39
C ALA A 425 -27.84 15.69 -0.84
N GLU A 426 -28.12 17.00 -0.68
CA GLU A 426 -27.99 17.97 -1.79
C GLU A 426 -26.52 18.25 -2.16
N GLY A 427 -25.62 18.18 -1.18
CA GLY A 427 -24.18 18.27 -1.42
C GLY A 427 -23.67 17.08 -2.25
N ILE A 428 -24.05 15.86 -1.84
CA ILE A 428 -23.71 14.62 -2.57
C ILE A 428 -24.23 14.69 -4.01
N LYS A 429 -25.49 15.13 -4.19
CA LYS A 429 -26.12 15.32 -5.50
C LYS A 429 -25.31 16.27 -6.40
N ALA A 430 -24.99 17.47 -5.91
CA ALA A 430 -24.29 18.48 -6.69
C ALA A 430 -22.91 18.01 -7.17
N VAL A 431 -22.16 17.31 -6.32
CA VAL A 431 -20.85 16.76 -6.69
C VAL A 431 -21.00 15.59 -7.67
N TYR A 432 -21.95 14.69 -7.42
CA TYR A 432 -22.25 13.57 -8.32
C TYR A 432 -22.62 14.07 -9.72
N GLU A 433 -23.37 15.16 -9.84
CA GLU A 433 -23.74 15.76 -11.12
C GLU A 433 -22.58 16.44 -11.84
N ALA A 434 -21.60 16.98 -11.10
CA ALA A 434 -20.48 17.74 -11.65
C ALA A 434 -19.26 16.89 -12.07
N LEU A 435 -19.02 15.75 -11.40
CA LEU A 435 -17.86 14.90 -11.66
C LEU A 435 -18.10 13.89 -12.80
N PRO A 436 -17.05 13.52 -13.56
CA PRO A 436 -17.18 12.51 -14.61
C PRO A 436 -17.51 11.13 -14.02
N LYS A 437 -18.51 10.45 -14.58
CA LYS A 437 -18.99 9.13 -14.16
C LYS A 437 -18.51 8.06 -15.12
N ASN A 438 -17.81 7.03 -14.62
CA ASN A 438 -17.33 5.87 -15.39
C ASN A 438 -16.69 6.20 -16.75
N GLN A 439 -16.07 7.36 -16.89
CA GLN A 439 -15.43 7.72 -18.14
C GLN A 439 -14.05 7.05 -18.18
N PRO A 440 -13.75 6.24 -19.22
CA PRO A 440 -12.46 5.59 -19.34
C PRO A 440 -11.33 6.61 -19.21
N ASN A 441 -10.30 6.28 -18.41
CA ASN A 441 -9.12 7.11 -18.20
C ASN A 441 -9.41 8.52 -17.61
N GLN A 442 -10.62 8.76 -17.09
CA GLN A 442 -10.91 9.89 -16.22
C GLN A 442 -11.15 9.38 -14.82
N ARG A 443 -10.33 9.82 -13.88
CA ARG A 443 -10.50 9.50 -12.46
C ARG A 443 -11.27 10.62 -11.81
N ALA A 444 -12.18 10.26 -10.92
CA ALA A 444 -12.89 11.20 -10.07
C ALA A 444 -12.51 10.99 -8.61
N ALA A 445 -12.66 12.01 -7.77
CA ALA A 445 -12.53 11.91 -6.34
C ALA A 445 -13.34 12.99 -5.63
N THR A 446 -13.97 12.66 -4.51
CA THR A 446 -14.66 13.64 -3.66
C THR A 446 -14.03 13.65 -2.28
N PHE A 447 -13.58 14.81 -1.82
CA PHE A 447 -13.19 15.06 -0.44
C PHE A 447 -14.38 15.66 0.29
N GLN A 448 -15.13 14.83 1.02
CA GLN A 448 -16.27 15.33 1.78
C GLN A 448 -15.90 15.53 3.23
N PHE A 449 -16.13 16.74 3.71
CA PHE A 449 -15.88 17.12 5.08
C PHE A 449 -17.18 17.61 5.74
N GLY A 450 -17.34 17.29 7.02
CA GLY A 450 -18.44 17.78 7.84
C GLY A 450 -18.53 17.08 9.19
N ASP A 451 -19.40 17.58 10.06
CA ASP A 451 -19.68 16.98 11.37
C ASP A 451 -20.91 16.04 11.35
N GLY A 452 -21.49 15.83 10.16
CA GLY A 452 -22.13 14.57 9.78
C GLY A 452 -23.62 14.44 10.03
N GLU A 453 -24.25 15.41 10.67
CA GLU A 453 -25.63 15.26 11.10
C GLU A 453 -26.63 15.73 10.05
N HIS A 454 -26.85 14.90 9.03
CA HIS A 454 -27.93 15.15 8.08
C HIS A 454 -29.28 15.26 8.80
N ASN A 455 -29.87 16.46 8.78
CA ASN A 455 -31.12 16.77 9.49
C ASN A 455 -32.11 17.56 8.61
N CYS A 456 -31.87 17.58 7.29
CA CYS A 456 -32.71 18.27 6.32
C CYS A 456 -32.72 17.54 4.99
N ASN A 457 -33.86 16.94 4.66
CA ASN A 457 -34.02 16.09 3.48
C ASN A 457 -33.89 16.89 2.18
N SER A 458 -33.19 16.30 1.22
CA SER A 458 -33.12 16.77 -0.17
C SER A 458 -34.48 16.66 -0.87
N SER A 459 -34.67 17.47 -1.91
CA SER A 459 -35.82 17.34 -2.81
C SER A 459 -35.61 16.20 -3.82
N GLY A 460 -36.65 15.38 -4.05
CA GLY A 460 -36.67 14.37 -5.10
C GLY A 460 -36.46 12.92 -4.62
N ALA A 461 -35.92 12.07 -5.51
CA ALA A 461 -35.88 10.62 -5.33
C ALA A 461 -34.89 10.15 -4.25
N HIS A 462 -33.87 10.94 -3.95
CA HIS A 462 -32.84 10.61 -2.96
C HIS A 462 -32.81 11.64 -1.81
N PRO A 463 -33.83 11.64 -0.93
CA PRO A 463 -33.97 12.66 0.12
C PRO A 463 -32.90 12.60 1.21
N THR A 464 -32.20 11.47 1.38
CA THR A 464 -31.22 11.25 2.47
C THR A 464 -29.89 10.73 1.93
N PRO A 465 -28.76 10.86 2.64
CA PRO A 465 -27.49 10.25 2.25
C PRO A 465 -27.61 8.74 2.03
N ALA A 466 -28.42 8.06 2.86
CA ALA A 466 -28.68 6.62 2.73
C ALA A 466 -29.32 6.24 1.40
N SER A 467 -30.24 7.05 0.90
CA SER A 467 -30.83 6.81 -0.41
C SER A 467 -29.82 6.95 -1.57
N TRP A 468 -28.69 7.66 -1.37
CA TRP A 468 -27.62 7.75 -2.36
C TRP A 468 -26.68 6.54 -2.30
N TYR A 469 -26.09 6.23 -1.15
CA TYR A 469 -25.11 5.13 -1.08
C TYR A 469 -25.75 3.73 -1.19
N ASN A 470 -27.07 3.61 -1.07
CA ASN A 470 -27.80 2.38 -1.39
C ASN A 470 -28.22 2.28 -2.87
N ASP A 471 -28.10 3.36 -3.65
CA ASP A 471 -28.42 3.36 -5.07
C ASP A 471 -27.32 2.69 -5.92
N ASN A 472 -27.72 1.82 -6.85
CA ASN A 472 -26.78 1.07 -7.69
C ASN A 472 -26.05 1.95 -8.71
N ALA A 473 -26.71 2.95 -9.29
CA ALA A 473 -26.08 3.81 -10.27
C ALA A 473 -25.02 4.70 -9.62
N PHE A 474 -25.31 5.23 -8.43
CA PHE A 474 -24.37 6.01 -7.63
C PHE A 474 -23.15 5.20 -7.21
N ARG A 475 -23.33 4.00 -6.63
CA ARG A 475 -22.22 3.13 -6.20
C ARG A 475 -21.28 2.75 -7.34
N ASN A 476 -21.85 2.48 -8.50
CA ASN A 476 -21.08 2.04 -9.66
C ASN A 476 -20.58 3.20 -10.52
N ALA A 477 -20.72 4.46 -10.11
CA ALA A 477 -20.34 5.62 -10.93
C ALA A 477 -18.83 5.88 -11.03
N GLY A 478 -18.02 5.16 -10.24
CA GLY A 478 -16.56 5.33 -10.22
C GLY A 478 -16.09 6.64 -9.58
N ILE A 479 -16.91 7.23 -8.68
CA ILE A 479 -16.57 8.45 -7.94
C ILE A 479 -16.36 8.09 -6.46
N PRO A 480 -15.13 7.82 -6.02
CA PRO A 480 -14.84 7.55 -4.61
C PRO A 480 -15.07 8.78 -3.74
N PHE A 481 -15.80 8.60 -2.63
CA PHE A 481 -15.94 9.59 -1.58
C PHE A 481 -14.92 9.32 -0.47
N PHE A 482 -13.91 10.18 -0.38
CA PHE A 482 -13.00 10.26 0.76
C PHE A 482 -13.63 11.15 1.83
N THR A 483 -14.16 10.53 2.87
CA THR A 483 -14.93 11.21 3.89
C THR A 483 -14.07 11.57 5.09
N ILE A 484 -14.13 12.82 5.53
CA ILE A 484 -13.35 13.35 6.64
C ILE A 484 -14.35 13.83 7.70
N PRO A 485 -14.93 12.89 8.47
CA PRO A 485 -15.81 13.25 9.55
C PRO A 485 -15.04 14.01 10.63
N TYR A 486 -15.61 15.12 11.10
CA TYR A 486 -15.00 15.95 12.13
C TYR A 486 -16.00 16.28 13.22
N GLY A 487 -15.89 15.60 14.35
CA GLY A 487 -16.92 15.58 15.37
C GLY A 487 -16.59 14.57 16.46
N ALA A 488 -17.44 14.47 17.47
CA ALA A 488 -17.28 13.45 18.50
C ALA A 488 -17.28 12.04 17.88
N ASN A 489 -16.22 11.27 18.13
CA ASN A 489 -15.97 9.96 17.54
C ASN A 489 -16.90 8.83 18.07
N ASN A 490 -18.09 9.15 18.57
CA ASN A 490 -18.95 8.23 19.31
C ASN A 490 -20.43 8.27 18.85
N ALA A 491 -20.72 8.91 17.72
CA ALA A 491 -22.08 9.16 17.26
C ALA A 491 -22.42 8.41 15.95
N GLY A 492 -23.72 8.13 15.76
CA GLY A 492 -24.24 7.33 14.64
C GLY A 492 -23.99 7.94 13.25
N TRP A 493 -23.71 9.23 13.14
CA TRP A 493 -23.42 9.90 11.87
C TRP A 493 -22.07 9.48 11.25
N LEU A 494 -21.12 8.96 12.04
CA LEU A 494 -19.88 8.37 11.51
C LEU A 494 -20.17 7.20 10.57
N GLN A 495 -21.23 6.44 10.85
CA GLN A 495 -21.68 5.35 9.99
C GLN A 495 -22.14 5.84 8.62
N THR A 496 -22.74 7.03 8.53
CA THR A 496 -23.12 7.65 7.25
C THR A 496 -21.88 7.92 6.40
N PHE A 497 -20.84 8.54 6.97
CA PHE A 497 -19.58 8.78 6.25
C PHE A 497 -18.83 7.50 5.89
N GLN A 498 -18.80 6.51 6.79
CA GLN A 498 -18.21 5.20 6.52
C GLN A 498 -18.95 4.48 5.40
N SER A 499 -20.29 4.47 5.44
CA SER A 499 -21.12 3.83 4.42
C SER A 499 -20.97 4.50 3.07
N LEU A 500 -20.95 5.83 3.03
CA LEU A 500 -20.75 6.59 1.80
C LEU A 500 -19.37 6.29 1.18
N ALA A 501 -18.31 6.31 1.99
CA ALA A 501 -16.96 5.98 1.54
C ALA A 501 -16.88 4.53 1.02
N THR A 502 -17.28 3.55 1.82
CA THR A 502 -17.18 2.13 1.45
C THR A 502 -17.99 1.79 0.21
N ASN A 503 -19.22 2.30 0.08
CA ASN A 503 -20.09 1.97 -1.05
C ASN A 503 -19.67 2.65 -2.36
N THR A 504 -18.79 3.65 -2.33
CA THR A 504 -18.29 4.35 -3.52
C THR A 504 -16.84 3.96 -3.87
N GLY A 505 -16.24 3.03 -3.13
CA GLY A 505 -14.82 2.66 -3.28
C GLY A 505 -13.85 3.70 -2.72
N GLY A 506 -14.35 4.68 -1.95
CA GLY A 506 -13.53 5.63 -1.19
C GLY A 506 -13.15 5.12 0.19
N ARG A 507 -12.74 6.05 1.07
CA ARG A 507 -12.28 5.72 2.42
C ARG A 507 -12.61 6.83 3.43
N MET A 508 -12.87 6.42 4.67
CA MET A 508 -13.11 7.34 5.77
C MET A 508 -11.81 7.66 6.53
N PHE A 509 -11.62 8.94 6.85
CA PHE A 509 -10.49 9.54 7.53
C PHE A 509 -10.98 10.33 8.75
N PRO A 510 -11.36 9.67 9.85
CA PRO A 510 -11.98 10.32 10.98
C PRO A 510 -10.99 11.20 11.74
N ALA A 511 -11.30 12.49 11.82
CA ALA A 511 -10.51 13.45 12.55
C ALA A 511 -10.94 13.49 14.01
N ASP A 512 -9.99 13.26 14.92
CA ASP A 512 -10.25 13.37 16.35
C ASP A 512 -10.53 14.82 16.72
N ILE A 513 -11.75 15.08 17.18
CA ILE A 513 -12.13 16.42 17.55
C ILE A 513 -11.28 16.98 18.71
N THR A 514 -10.63 16.13 19.50
CA THR A 514 -9.77 16.60 20.60
C THR A 514 -8.47 17.25 20.13
N ASP A 515 -8.01 16.98 18.90
CA ASP A 515 -6.74 17.43 18.35
C ASP A 515 -6.90 18.10 16.97
N ASP A 516 -6.80 19.43 16.94
CA ASP A 516 -6.95 20.23 15.73
C ASP A 516 -5.93 19.84 14.64
N LEU A 517 -4.75 19.33 15.01
CA LEU A 517 -3.77 18.81 14.04
C LEU A 517 -4.28 17.57 13.32
N GLU A 518 -5.05 16.73 14.01
CA GLU A 518 -5.55 15.49 13.43
C GLU A 518 -6.48 15.78 12.24
N LEU A 519 -7.19 16.92 12.25
CA LEU A 519 -8.03 17.31 11.12
C LEU A 519 -7.20 17.57 9.85
N GLN A 520 -6.19 18.43 9.92
CA GLN A 520 -5.30 18.71 8.79
C GLN A 520 -4.59 17.43 8.31
N LYS A 521 -4.20 16.56 9.24
CA LYS A 521 -3.66 15.24 8.94
C LYS A 521 -4.62 14.37 8.14
N GLN A 522 -5.87 14.24 8.55
CA GLN A 522 -6.85 13.44 7.82
C GLN A 522 -7.13 13.99 6.41
N PHE A 523 -7.10 15.31 6.20
CA PHE A 523 -7.18 15.91 4.86
C PHE A 523 -6.00 15.51 3.97
N THR A 524 -4.77 15.63 4.45
CA THR A 524 -3.58 15.24 3.67
C THR A 524 -3.54 13.74 3.39
N LYS A 525 -4.02 12.89 4.33
CA LYS A 525 -4.15 11.46 4.11
C LYS A 525 -5.20 11.10 3.06
N ALA A 526 -6.35 11.78 3.10
CA ALA A 526 -7.38 11.62 2.08
C ALA A 526 -6.83 11.99 0.70
N LEU A 527 -6.06 13.09 0.61
CA LEU A 527 -5.36 13.48 -0.61
C LEU A 527 -4.35 12.42 -1.06
N GLY A 528 -3.53 11.92 -0.14
CA GLY A 528 -2.57 10.85 -0.41
C GLY A 528 -3.23 9.61 -1.02
N GLU A 529 -4.35 9.15 -0.45
CA GLU A 529 -5.12 8.02 -0.99
C GLU A 529 -5.71 8.35 -2.38
N ALA A 530 -6.29 9.54 -2.56
CA ALA A 530 -6.90 9.94 -3.83
C ALA A 530 -5.90 10.05 -4.99
N LEU A 531 -4.65 10.40 -4.68
CA LEU A 531 -3.56 10.56 -5.63
C LEU A 531 -2.64 9.34 -5.73
N ASP A 532 -2.98 8.24 -5.04
CA ASP A 532 -2.14 7.06 -4.89
C ASP A 532 -0.70 7.45 -4.48
N LEU A 533 -0.53 8.21 -3.41
CA LEU A 533 0.76 8.53 -2.83
C LEU A 533 1.13 7.50 -1.75
N GLU A 534 2.38 7.06 -1.76
CA GLU A 534 2.93 6.26 -0.67
C GLU A 534 3.21 7.14 0.54
N THR A 535 2.74 6.72 1.71
CA THR A 535 3.10 7.39 2.97
C THR A 535 4.40 6.78 3.49
N LEU A 536 5.47 7.59 3.52
CA LEU A 536 6.77 7.17 4.04
C LEU A 536 6.82 7.30 5.56
N LEU A 537 6.30 8.41 6.09
CA LEU A 537 6.27 8.76 7.52
C LEU A 537 5.06 9.63 7.84
N ASP A 538 4.49 9.42 9.04
CA ASP A 538 3.41 10.24 9.63
C ASP A 538 3.50 10.32 11.18
N PRO A 539 4.53 10.97 11.76
CA PRO A 539 4.62 11.14 13.20
C PRO A 539 4.27 12.57 13.66
N SER A 540 4.11 12.71 14.97
CA SER A 540 3.85 13.99 15.66
C SER A 540 4.93 14.29 16.70
N GLY A 541 5.01 15.55 17.13
CA GLY A 541 5.98 15.99 18.12
C GLY A 541 5.68 17.37 18.71
N THR A 542 6.55 17.81 19.60
CA THR A 542 6.50 19.15 20.19
C THR A 542 7.83 19.86 19.99
N ILE A 543 7.76 21.16 19.71
CA ILE A 543 8.92 22.01 19.52
C ILE A 543 8.75 23.28 20.34
N THR A 544 9.82 23.69 21.02
CA THR A 544 9.88 24.96 21.75
C THR A 544 10.50 26.03 20.86
N SER A 545 10.23 27.31 21.15
CA SER A 545 10.92 28.41 20.47
C SER A 545 12.45 28.27 20.61
N GLY A 546 13.18 28.50 19.52
CA GLY A 546 14.64 28.34 19.41
C GLY A 546 15.13 26.90 19.23
N ALA A 547 14.31 25.88 19.49
CA ALA A 547 14.73 24.49 19.36
C ALA A 547 14.75 24.03 17.90
N THR A 548 15.67 23.11 17.59
CA THR A 548 15.71 22.40 16.31
C THR A 548 15.33 20.93 16.54
N ARG A 549 14.47 20.39 15.67
CA ARG A 549 14.14 18.96 15.57
C ARG A 549 14.53 18.46 14.18
N THR A 550 15.06 17.25 14.13
CA THR A 550 15.54 16.63 12.90
C THR A 550 14.91 15.25 12.76
N HIS A 551 14.42 14.94 11.57
CA HIS A 551 13.73 13.70 11.25
C HIS A 551 14.30 13.10 9.98
N THR A 552 14.63 11.81 10.00
CA THR A 552 15.18 11.10 8.85
C THR A 552 14.11 10.28 8.16
N VAL A 553 14.10 10.26 6.83
CA VAL A 553 13.18 9.45 6.02
C VAL A 553 13.93 8.68 4.95
N CYS A 554 13.57 7.42 4.75
CA CYS A 554 14.13 6.56 3.74
C CYS A 554 13.37 6.67 2.42
N VAL A 555 14.08 7.07 1.36
CA VAL A 555 13.55 7.23 0.01
C VAL A 555 14.26 6.25 -0.92
N THR A 556 13.52 5.57 -1.77
CA THR A 556 14.06 4.59 -2.70
C THR A 556 14.33 5.22 -4.06
N ALA A 557 15.15 4.55 -4.87
CA ALA A 557 15.45 4.99 -6.25
C ALA A 557 14.23 5.02 -7.18
N SER A 558 13.14 4.35 -6.79
CA SER A 558 11.87 4.30 -7.51
C SER A 558 10.95 5.49 -7.24
N THR A 559 11.30 6.37 -6.30
CA THR A 559 10.56 7.60 -6.01
C THR A 559 10.88 8.67 -7.07
N TYR A 560 9.86 9.19 -7.73
CA TYR A 560 10.02 10.25 -8.76
C TYR A 560 9.40 11.59 -8.36
N GLN A 561 8.63 11.62 -7.27
CA GLN A 561 8.18 12.85 -6.62
C GLN A 561 8.05 12.63 -5.11
N LEU A 562 8.42 13.63 -4.30
CA LEU A 562 8.45 13.56 -2.84
C LEU A 562 7.83 14.83 -2.25
N ALA A 563 6.86 14.70 -1.35
CA ALA A 563 6.22 15.81 -0.65
C ALA A 563 6.52 15.71 0.85
N PHE A 564 7.03 16.81 1.42
CA PHE A 564 7.25 16.96 2.86
C PHE A 564 6.30 18.02 3.37
N GLU A 565 5.36 17.64 4.22
CA GLU A 565 4.38 18.55 4.82
C GLU A 565 4.59 18.63 6.32
N VAL A 566 4.53 19.83 6.89
CA VAL A 566 4.59 20.06 8.33
C VAL A 566 3.43 20.93 8.73
N GLN A 567 2.71 20.53 9.77
CA GLN A 567 1.56 21.24 10.31
C GLN A 567 1.79 21.53 11.78
N TRP A 568 1.23 22.61 12.31
CA TRP A 568 1.40 23.02 13.70
C TRP A 568 0.17 23.75 14.27
N LEU A 569 -0.04 23.66 15.58
CA LEU A 569 -1.20 24.26 16.26
C LEU A 569 -1.14 25.80 16.33
N ALA A 570 0.04 26.38 16.51
CA ALA A 570 0.19 27.82 16.62
C ALA A 570 -0.22 28.53 15.31
N ARG A 571 -1.25 29.38 15.35
CA ARG A 571 -1.77 30.09 14.16
C ARG A 571 -0.88 31.26 13.75
N ASN A 572 0.33 30.92 13.34
CA ASN A 572 1.38 31.83 12.95
C ASN A 572 2.20 31.16 11.85
N SER A 573 2.20 31.74 10.65
CA SER A 573 2.91 31.20 9.48
C SER A 573 4.43 31.09 9.67
N GLN A 574 4.97 31.72 10.70
CA GLN A 574 6.39 31.68 11.05
C GLN A 574 6.67 30.80 12.28
N ALA A 575 5.68 30.09 12.84
CA ALA A 575 5.87 29.31 14.07
C ALA A 575 6.97 28.24 13.93
N ILE A 576 7.09 27.64 12.75
CA ILE A 576 8.12 26.66 12.41
C ILE A 576 8.78 27.05 11.09
N SER A 577 10.11 26.99 11.06
CA SER A 577 10.88 27.05 9.82
C SER A 577 11.25 25.63 9.38
N LEU A 578 10.91 25.30 8.13
CA LEU A 578 11.18 24.01 7.51
C LEU A 578 12.33 24.12 6.50
N THR A 579 13.28 23.20 6.59
CA THR A 579 14.32 22.95 5.58
C THR A 579 14.49 21.45 5.39
N ILE A 580 14.96 21.03 4.22
CA ILE A 580 15.19 19.63 3.89
C ILE A 580 16.63 19.47 3.44
N GLN A 581 17.27 18.37 3.81
CA GLN A 581 18.60 18.01 3.32
C GLN A 581 18.50 16.70 2.52
N THR A 582 19.05 16.72 1.31
CA THR A 582 19.13 15.57 0.40
C THR A 582 20.11 14.51 0.92
N PRO A 583 20.06 13.27 0.41
CA PRO A 583 21.06 12.24 0.73
C PRO A 583 22.50 12.66 0.36
N THR A 584 22.65 13.52 -0.64
CA THR A 584 23.94 14.09 -1.05
C THR A 584 24.43 15.26 -0.18
N GLY A 585 23.64 15.66 0.83
CA GLY A 585 23.97 16.72 1.78
C GLY A 585 23.55 18.13 1.35
N GLN A 586 22.92 18.30 0.20
CA GLN A 586 22.42 19.59 -0.27
C GLN A 586 21.20 20.03 0.56
N THR A 587 21.16 21.30 0.98
CA THR A 587 20.01 21.86 1.72
C THR A 587 19.04 22.57 0.77
N ILE A 588 17.78 22.17 0.84
CA ILE A 588 16.63 22.78 0.19
C ILE A 588 15.95 23.72 1.18
N THR A 589 15.82 24.98 0.77
CA THR A 589 15.17 26.08 1.50
C THR A 589 14.07 26.69 0.63
N PRO A 590 13.19 27.57 1.17
CA PRO A 590 12.23 28.29 0.34
C PRO A 590 12.89 29.11 -0.79
N ALA A 591 14.10 29.64 -0.55
CA ALA A 591 14.88 30.32 -1.57
C ALA A 591 15.39 29.35 -2.66
N THR A 592 15.81 28.14 -2.28
CA THR A 592 16.19 27.09 -3.24
C THR A 592 15.02 26.71 -4.16
N ALA A 593 13.81 26.58 -3.58
CA ALA A 593 12.59 26.30 -4.34
C ALA A 593 12.23 27.45 -5.30
N ALA A 594 12.31 28.70 -4.83
CA ALA A 594 12.08 29.87 -5.68
C ALA A 594 13.08 29.99 -6.84
N ALA A 595 14.34 29.57 -6.64
CA ALA A 595 15.36 29.55 -7.68
C ALA A 595 15.19 28.38 -8.67
N ASN A 596 14.54 27.28 -8.26
CA ASN A 596 14.36 26.08 -9.06
C ASN A 596 12.89 25.62 -9.07
N PRO A 597 11.93 26.46 -9.50
CA PRO A 597 10.51 26.19 -9.33
C PRO A 597 10.02 24.97 -10.14
N ASN A 598 10.81 24.53 -11.12
CA ASN A 598 10.52 23.33 -11.90
C ASN A 598 10.90 22.05 -11.15
N GLU A 599 11.84 22.11 -10.19
CA GLU A 599 12.37 20.94 -9.48
C GLU A 599 11.91 20.87 -8.02
N VAL A 600 11.59 22.01 -7.42
CA VAL A 600 11.07 22.07 -6.05
C VAL A 600 10.03 23.17 -5.95
N SER A 601 8.86 22.83 -5.43
CA SER A 601 7.85 23.80 -5.00
C SER A 601 7.89 23.98 -3.48
N TYR A 602 7.57 25.18 -3.01
CA TYR A 602 7.37 25.48 -1.60
C TYR A 602 6.04 26.20 -1.42
N HIS A 603 5.24 25.73 -0.48
CA HIS A 603 3.98 26.34 -0.08
C HIS A 603 3.92 26.47 1.43
N SER A 604 3.13 27.44 1.90
CA SER A 604 2.94 27.68 3.33
C SER A 604 1.66 28.43 3.62
N GLY A 605 1.07 28.17 4.78
CA GLY A 605 -0.08 28.88 5.34
C GLY A 605 0.16 29.26 6.79
N GLN A 606 -0.92 29.56 7.52
CA GLN A 606 -0.84 29.96 8.93
C GLN A 606 -0.40 28.82 9.87
N THR A 607 -0.73 27.58 9.52
CA THR A 607 -0.53 26.38 10.35
C THR A 607 0.22 25.28 9.63
N PHE A 608 0.77 25.54 8.44
CA PHE A 608 1.49 24.53 7.67
C PHE A 608 2.57 25.13 6.77
N ALA A 609 3.55 24.31 6.41
CA ALA A 609 4.50 24.57 5.34
C ALA A 609 4.97 23.24 4.74
N GLY A 610 5.27 23.24 3.44
CA GLY A 610 5.69 22.04 2.76
C GLY A 610 6.56 22.29 1.54
N PHE A 611 7.19 21.20 1.09
CA PHE A 611 7.97 21.16 -0.13
C PHE A 611 7.55 19.98 -0.99
N VAL A 612 7.42 20.19 -2.29
CA VAL A 612 7.29 19.12 -3.29
C VAL A 612 8.56 19.08 -4.13
N VAL A 613 9.37 18.04 -3.95
CA VAL A 613 10.65 17.80 -4.61
C VAL A 613 10.46 16.82 -5.77
N ARG A 614 11.08 17.12 -6.92
CA ARG A 614 11.01 16.35 -8.17
C ARG A 614 12.23 16.60 -9.05
N GLY A 615 12.25 16.03 -10.25
CA GLY A 615 13.27 16.32 -11.24
C GLY A 615 14.68 15.90 -10.80
N ASN A 616 15.68 16.76 -11.00
CA ASN A 616 17.10 16.40 -10.83
C ASN A 616 17.48 15.97 -9.41
N TYR A 617 16.73 16.40 -8.39
CA TYR A 617 16.90 15.93 -7.01
C TYR A 617 16.57 14.46 -6.78
N LEU A 618 15.68 13.88 -7.60
CA LEU A 618 15.24 12.49 -7.46
C LEU A 618 15.77 11.58 -8.58
N LYS A 619 16.12 12.16 -9.73
CA LYS A 619 16.62 11.45 -10.91
C LYS A 619 17.89 10.65 -10.65
N GLY A 620 17.95 9.44 -11.21
CA GLY A 620 19.20 8.66 -11.37
C GLY A 620 19.88 8.30 -10.04
N ASN A 621 19.10 7.80 -9.08
CA ASN A 621 19.53 7.49 -7.70
C ASN A 621 19.92 8.70 -6.82
N ASN A 622 19.93 9.94 -7.33
CA ASN A 622 20.26 11.13 -6.51
C ASN A 622 19.33 11.29 -5.30
N GLY A 623 18.07 10.87 -5.45
CA GLY A 623 17.08 10.92 -4.37
C GLY A 623 17.06 9.67 -3.48
N ALA A 624 17.83 8.63 -3.79
CA ALA A 624 17.81 7.40 -3.00
C ALA A 624 18.66 7.54 -1.74
N GLY A 625 18.17 7.02 -0.62
CA GLY A 625 18.84 7.04 0.67
C GLY A 625 18.07 7.82 1.74
N GLN A 626 18.80 8.34 2.72
CA GLN A 626 18.22 9.05 3.85
C GLN A 626 18.12 10.55 3.57
N TRP A 627 16.90 11.04 3.52
CA TRP A 627 16.60 12.47 3.54
C TRP A 627 16.43 12.95 4.97
N THR A 628 16.73 14.22 5.23
CA THR A 628 16.61 14.81 6.55
C THR A 628 15.70 16.03 6.52
N LEU A 629 14.58 15.98 7.24
CA LEU A 629 13.69 17.10 7.48
C LEU A 629 14.12 17.81 8.78
N ARG A 630 14.43 19.10 8.69
CA ARG A 630 14.89 19.93 9.81
C ARG A 630 13.89 21.04 10.10
N LEU A 631 13.37 21.02 11.32
CA LEU A 631 12.41 21.98 11.85
C LEU A 631 13.08 22.88 12.87
N THR A 632 12.87 24.20 12.77
CA THR A 632 13.31 25.16 13.80
C THR A 632 12.10 25.91 14.32
N GLY A 633 11.81 25.75 15.61
CA GLY A 633 10.70 26.43 16.26
C GLY A 633 11.00 27.91 16.46
N ARG A 634 10.12 28.79 16.01
CA ARG A 634 10.12 30.22 16.41
C ARG A 634 9.06 30.50 17.46
N ALA A 635 8.07 29.60 17.60
CA ALA A 635 7.12 29.56 18.70
C ALA A 635 7.06 28.15 19.28
N SER A 636 6.65 28.03 20.55
CA SER A 636 6.36 26.74 21.15
C SER A 636 5.03 26.21 20.64
N THR A 637 5.02 25.02 20.04
CA THR A 637 3.82 24.42 19.45
C THR A 637 3.96 22.90 19.33
N ASN A 638 2.81 22.22 19.32
CA ASN A 638 2.76 20.85 18.78
C ASN A 638 2.79 20.93 17.27
N TYR A 639 3.38 19.93 16.65
CA TYR A 639 3.45 19.79 15.21
C TYR A 639 3.29 18.32 14.80
N LEU A 640 2.94 18.12 13.54
CA LEU A 640 3.06 16.84 12.88
C LEU A 640 3.73 17.04 11.52
N TYR A 641 4.23 15.96 10.94
CA TYR A 641 4.71 16.01 9.58
C TYR A 641 4.36 14.75 8.82
N HIS A 642 4.17 14.90 7.52
CA HIS A 642 3.96 13.81 6.58
C HIS A 642 5.05 13.83 5.53
N VAL A 643 5.50 12.65 5.13
CA VAL A 643 6.32 12.51 3.93
C VAL A 643 5.61 11.56 2.99
N TYR A 644 5.18 12.08 1.85
CA TYR A 644 4.49 11.33 0.79
C TYR A 644 5.40 11.17 -0.43
N ALA A 645 5.30 10.05 -1.12
CA ALA A 645 6.06 9.79 -2.32
C ALA A 645 5.15 9.30 -3.45
N GLN A 646 5.36 9.82 -4.66
CA GLN A 646 4.98 9.06 -5.84
C GLN A 646 6.10 8.07 -6.12
N ASP A 647 5.82 6.81 -5.82
CA ASP A 647 6.76 5.71 -5.85
C ASP A 647 6.18 4.55 -6.64
N ARG A 648 7.06 3.74 -7.24
CA ARG A 648 6.68 2.51 -7.96
C ARG A 648 6.55 1.33 -7.01
N ILE A 649 7.21 1.38 -5.86
CA ILE A 649 6.96 0.42 -4.79
C ILE A 649 5.67 0.84 -4.12
N ARG A 650 4.63 0.04 -4.35
CA ARG A 650 3.31 0.25 -3.76
C ARG A 650 3.13 -0.65 -2.57
N THR A 651 2.50 -0.17 -1.50
CA THR A 651 1.98 -1.08 -0.49
C THR A 651 0.49 -0.86 -0.28
N SER A 652 -0.22 -1.96 -0.01
CA SER A 652 -1.66 -1.94 0.22
C SER A 652 -1.92 -2.56 1.58
N PRO A 653 -2.12 -1.73 2.62
CA PRO A 653 -2.48 -2.22 3.94
C PRO A 653 -3.99 -2.52 3.97
N LEU A 654 -4.35 -3.64 4.59
CA LEU A 654 -5.72 -4.12 4.75
C LEU A 654 -6.01 -4.33 6.24
N PHE A 655 -7.15 -3.81 6.67
CA PHE A 655 -7.77 -4.18 7.95
C PHE A 655 -9.27 -4.30 7.71
N ASP A 656 -9.78 -5.54 7.79
CA ASP A 656 -11.13 -5.91 7.36
C ASP A 656 -12.14 -6.02 8.51
N LEU A 657 -11.89 -5.31 9.61
CA LEU A 657 -12.80 -5.25 10.73
C LEU A 657 -14.05 -4.43 10.39
N VAL A 658 -15.22 -5.10 10.44
CA VAL A 658 -16.54 -4.48 10.23
C VAL A 658 -17.38 -4.52 11.50
N TRP A 659 -17.28 -5.61 12.26
CA TRP A 659 -18.13 -5.86 13.43
C TRP A 659 -17.34 -6.13 14.69
N ALA A 660 -17.83 -5.65 15.83
CA ALA A 660 -17.33 -6.05 17.13
C ALA A 660 -17.50 -7.58 17.32
N GLY A 661 -16.49 -8.22 17.91
CA GLY A 661 -16.42 -9.65 18.17
C GLY A 661 -15.95 -10.50 16.98
N GLN A 662 -15.72 -9.90 15.81
CA GLN A 662 -15.18 -10.58 14.63
C GLN A 662 -13.65 -10.67 14.68
N ILE A 663 -13.08 -11.84 14.36
CA ILE A 663 -11.65 -11.94 14.07
C ILE A 663 -11.39 -11.24 12.73
N ALA A 664 -10.61 -10.17 12.74
CA ALA A 664 -10.23 -9.43 11.55
C ALA A 664 -8.87 -9.91 11.03
N ARG A 665 -8.64 -9.82 9.72
CA ARG A 665 -7.35 -9.99 9.08
C ARG A 665 -6.66 -8.63 9.00
N MET A 666 -5.43 -8.59 9.47
CA MET A 666 -4.46 -7.56 9.13
C MET A 666 -3.59 -8.11 8.03
N ALA A 667 -3.47 -7.39 6.92
CA ALA A 667 -2.55 -7.77 5.86
C ALA A 667 -1.88 -6.53 5.28
N LEU A 668 -0.68 -6.73 4.73
CA LEU A 668 0.02 -5.72 3.97
C LEU A 668 0.67 -6.39 2.76
N SER A 669 0.24 -6.03 1.56
CA SER A 669 0.90 -6.47 0.33
C SER A 669 1.88 -5.41 -0.13
N VAL A 670 3.06 -5.82 -0.55
CA VAL A 670 4.01 -4.94 -1.24
C VAL A 670 4.06 -5.33 -2.71
N THR A 671 3.70 -4.43 -3.60
CA THR A 671 3.91 -4.62 -5.03
C THR A 671 5.24 -3.97 -5.38
N GLU A 672 6.26 -4.80 -5.59
CA GLU A 672 7.57 -4.32 -6.00
C GLU A 672 7.51 -3.77 -7.43
N GLY A 673 7.99 -2.55 -7.61
CA GLY A 673 8.40 -2.06 -8.93
C GLY A 673 9.75 -2.67 -9.33
N TYR A 674 10.54 -1.93 -10.11
CA TYR A 674 11.91 -2.33 -10.47
C TYR A 674 12.83 -2.54 -9.25
N ALA A 675 12.58 -1.79 -8.16
CA ALA A 675 13.31 -1.88 -6.92
C ALA A 675 12.79 -3.05 -6.07
N ARG A 676 13.42 -4.22 -6.21
CA ARG A 676 13.21 -5.37 -5.35
C ARG A 676 13.63 -5.06 -3.91
N LEU A 677 12.86 -5.56 -2.95
CA LEU A 677 13.12 -5.37 -1.53
C LEU A 677 13.76 -6.62 -0.92
N ALA A 678 14.48 -6.40 0.17
CA ALA A 678 15.10 -7.39 1.02
C ALA A 678 14.89 -7.00 2.49
N ASN A 679 14.95 -8.00 3.39
CA ASN A 679 14.84 -7.79 4.83
C ASN A 679 13.59 -7.01 5.27
N VAL A 680 12.46 -7.21 4.57
CA VAL A 680 11.21 -6.51 4.87
C VAL A 680 10.64 -7.04 6.20
N SER A 681 10.35 -6.12 7.11
CA SER A 681 9.68 -6.36 8.38
C SER A 681 8.44 -5.49 8.46
N VAL A 682 7.31 -6.08 8.88
CA VAL A 682 6.03 -5.40 9.03
C VAL A 682 5.56 -5.54 10.47
N GLN A 683 5.31 -4.41 11.11
CA GLN A 683 4.70 -4.31 12.44
C GLN A 683 3.41 -3.50 12.35
N ALA A 684 2.40 -3.88 13.11
CA ALA A 684 1.15 -3.15 13.23
C ALA A 684 0.92 -2.77 14.70
N GLN A 685 0.93 -1.48 14.99
CA GLN A 685 0.47 -0.94 16.26
C GLN A 685 -1.03 -0.70 16.17
N TYR A 686 -1.79 -1.10 17.18
CA TYR A 686 -3.24 -0.90 17.20
C TYR A 686 -3.68 -0.08 18.40
N GLU A 687 -4.71 0.73 18.20
CA GLU A 687 -5.50 1.36 19.24
C GLU A 687 -6.96 0.95 19.11
N ARG A 688 -7.53 0.41 20.19
CA ARG A 688 -8.93 -0.06 20.22
C ARG A 688 -9.70 0.53 21.39
N PRO A 689 -11.05 0.55 21.33
CA PRO A 689 -11.87 0.93 22.47
C PRO A 689 -11.67 -0.03 23.66
N SER A 690 -11.54 0.52 24.87
CA SER A 690 -11.59 -0.27 26.12
C SER A 690 -13.01 -0.60 26.57
N ALA A 691 -13.99 0.16 26.08
CA ALA A 691 -15.39 0.02 26.39
C ALA A 691 -16.24 0.43 25.19
N SER A 692 -17.47 -0.07 25.14
CA SER A 692 -18.47 0.34 24.16
C SER A 692 -19.20 1.61 24.62
N PHE A 693 -19.23 2.62 23.74
CA PHE A 693 -19.98 3.84 24.02
C PHE A 693 -21.49 3.58 24.06
N ASN A 694 -21.98 2.69 23.19
CA ASN A 694 -23.38 2.28 23.17
C ASN A 694 -23.78 1.54 24.45
N ASN A 695 -22.92 0.66 24.97
CA ASN A 695 -23.15 0.01 26.26
C ASN A 695 -23.20 1.02 27.39
N TYR A 696 -22.25 1.96 27.42
CA TYR A 696 -22.23 3.01 28.42
C TYR A 696 -23.51 3.85 28.39
N LEU A 697 -23.94 4.30 27.21
CA LEU A 697 -25.19 5.05 27.08
C LEU A 697 -26.41 4.23 27.47
N ALA A 698 -26.50 2.96 27.09
CA ALA A 698 -27.65 2.13 27.40
C ALA A 698 -27.73 1.77 28.90
N THR A 699 -26.60 1.49 29.54
CA THR A 699 -26.57 0.92 30.91
C THR A 699 -26.37 1.96 32.00
N THR A 700 -25.84 3.15 31.70
CA THR A 700 -25.61 4.17 32.72
C THR A 700 -26.94 4.81 33.13
N ALA A 701 -27.33 4.57 34.38
CA ALA A 701 -28.52 5.13 34.98
C ALA A 701 -28.42 6.65 35.14
N ILE A 702 -29.47 7.35 34.72
CA ILE A 702 -29.66 8.79 34.86
C ILE A 702 -31.11 9.10 35.22
N ASP A 703 -31.33 10.10 36.06
CA ASP A 703 -32.66 10.64 36.32
C ASP A 703 -33.22 11.28 35.03
N PRO A 704 -34.39 10.86 34.53
CA PRO A 704 -35.03 11.45 33.37
C PRO A 704 -35.18 12.97 33.42
N SER A 705 -35.36 13.55 34.60
CA SER A 705 -35.47 15.00 34.77
C SER A 705 -34.21 15.74 34.31
N LEU A 706 -33.03 15.12 34.47
CA LEU A 706 -31.75 15.69 34.03
C LEU A 706 -31.60 15.67 32.51
N VAL A 707 -32.11 14.62 31.85
CA VAL A 707 -32.13 14.53 30.38
C VAL A 707 -33.06 15.60 29.80
N LEU A 708 -34.24 15.79 30.42
CA LEU A 708 -35.18 16.83 30.01
C LEU A 708 -34.68 18.25 30.31
N ARG A 709 -33.79 18.43 31.29
CA ARG A 709 -33.08 19.69 31.55
C ARG A 709 -31.92 19.96 30.59
N ALA A 710 -31.41 18.94 29.89
CA ALA A 710 -30.36 19.14 28.90
C ALA A 710 -30.91 20.05 27.77
N PRO A 711 -30.07 20.95 27.21
CA PRO A 711 -30.48 21.81 26.12
C PRO A 711 -31.16 21.02 25.00
N ALA A 712 -32.25 21.55 24.44
CA ALA A 712 -32.88 20.96 23.26
C ALA A 712 -32.06 21.23 21.99
N THR A 713 -31.19 22.24 22.03
CA THR A 713 -30.30 22.62 20.92
C THR A 713 -28.92 23.00 21.43
N VAL A 714 -27.89 22.78 20.59
CA VAL A 714 -26.51 23.26 20.79
C VAL A 714 -26.04 23.89 19.49
N GLY A 715 -25.54 25.13 19.54
CA GLY A 715 -25.23 25.87 18.31
C GLY A 715 -26.43 26.00 17.34
N ARG A 716 -27.66 26.07 17.88
CA ARG A 716 -28.95 26.03 17.17
C ARG A 716 -29.31 24.67 16.52
N ARG A 717 -28.40 23.69 16.49
CA ARG A 717 -28.68 22.31 16.07
C ARG A 717 -29.57 21.61 17.10
N PRO A 718 -30.69 20.97 16.70
CA PRO A 718 -31.50 20.16 17.61
C PRO A 718 -30.76 18.91 18.06
N LEU A 719 -30.74 18.65 19.37
CA LEU A 719 -30.17 17.43 19.94
C LEU A 719 -31.19 16.29 19.97
N SER A 720 -30.77 15.09 19.58
CA SER A 720 -31.50 13.85 19.82
C SER A 720 -31.59 13.53 21.31
N LEU A 721 -32.55 12.68 21.72
CA LEU A 721 -32.65 12.26 23.12
C LEU A 721 -31.40 11.52 23.63
N ALA A 722 -30.72 10.77 22.75
CA ALA A 722 -29.47 10.09 23.06
C ALA A 722 -28.35 11.09 23.39
N GLU A 723 -28.21 12.15 22.60
CA GLU A 723 -27.23 13.22 22.84
C GLU A 723 -27.58 14.03 24.08
N ARG A 724 -28.87 14.31 24.30
CA ARG A 724 -29.33 14.96 25.53
C ARG A 724 -29.01 14.10 26.76
N LYS A 725 -29.15 12.78 26.66
CA LYS A 725 -28.72 11.85 27.72
C LYS A 725 -27.21 11.93 27.95
N TYR A 726 -26.41 11.88 26.89
CA TYR A 726 -24.96 12.02 26.99
C TYR A 726 -24.57 13.35 27.65
N TYR A 727 -25.14 14.46 27.19
CA TYR A 727 -24.93 15.80 27.76
C TYR A 727 -25.27 15.81 29.25
N ALA A 728 -26.42 15.25 29.63
CA ALA A 728 -26.85 15.21 31.03
C ALA A 728 -25.93 14.32 31.88
N LEU A 729 -25.45 13.19 31.35
CA LEU A 729 -24.48 12.32 32.04
C LEU A 729 -23.17 13.05 32.34
N VAL A 730 -22.61 13.72 31.34
CA VAL A 730 -21.33 14.43 31.46
C VAL A 730 -21.48 15.69 32.32
N ASN A 731 -22.46 16.54 32.01
CA ASN A 731 -22.52 17.89 32.57
C ASN A 731 -23.28 17.97 33.90
N PHE A 732 -24.34 17.18 34.08
CA PHE A 732 -25.17 17.22 35.28
C PHE A 732 -24.86 16.08 36.26
N ALA A 733 -24.79 14.84 35.77
CA ALA A 733 -24.56 13.67 36.60
C ALA A 733 -23.07 13.42 36.91
N LYS A 734 -22.16 14.10 36.22
CA LYS A 734 -20.69 13.97 36.36
C LYS A 734 -20.21 12.53 36.20
N LYS A 735 -20.84 11.79 35.30
CA LYS A 735 -20.46 10.44 34.88
C LYS A 735 -20.01 10.53 33.43
N PRO A 736 -18.75 10.87 33.11
CA PRO A 736 -18.27 10.85 31.73
C PRO A 736 -18.05 9.40 31.26
N PHE A 737 -18.01 9.19 29.95
CA PHE A 737 -17.64 7.89 29.37
C PHE A 737 -16.17 7.57 29.72
N PRO A 738 -15.85 6.42 30.32
CA PRO A 738 -14.48 6.05 30.74
C PRO A 738 -13.60 5.61 29.55
N GLY A 739 -13.71 6.27 28.39
CA GLY A 739 -13.25 5.83 27.08
C GLY A 739 -11.74 5.81 26.83
N GLU A 740 -10.94 5.24 27.74
CA GLU A 740 -9.53 5.00 27.51
C GLU A 740 -9.33 4.06 26.31
N ARG A 741 -8.25 4.25 25.55
CA ARG A 741 -7.93 3.39 24.41
C ARG A 741 -6.88 2.37 24.82
N ILE A 742 -7.09 1.11 24.46
CA ILE A 742 -6.11 0.04 24.67
C ILE A 742 -5.17 0.06 23.47
N ARG A 743 -3.86 0.06 23.76
CA ARG A 743 -2.79 0.02 22.75
C ARG A 743 -2.09 -1.32 22.78
N GLY A 744 -1.68 -1.81 21.61
CA GLY A 744 -0.84 -2.99 21.49
C GLY A 744 -0.10 -3.04 20.16
N GLU A 745 0.68 -4.09 19.98
CA GLU A 745 1.50 -4.30 18.79
C GLU A 745 1.39 -5.75 18.33
N ILE A 746 1.32 -5.95 17.02
CA ILE A 746 1.29 -7.26 16.38
C ILE A 746 2.30 -7.26 15.23
N ARG A 747 3.18 -8.25 15.22
CA ARG A 747 4.06 -8.50 14.08
C ARG A 747 3.30 -9.26 13.00
N LEU A 748 3.42 -8.82 11.75
CA LEU A 748 2.85 -9.55 10.61
C LEU A 748 3.93 -10.47 10.04
N GLU A 749 3.56 -11.72 9.78
CA GLU A 749 4.46 -12.72 9.23
C GLU A 749 4.28 -12.81 7.71
N PRO A 750 5.36 -13.08 6.94
CA PRO A 750 5.24 -13.29 5.51
C PRO A 750 4.36 -14.51 5.25
N GLU A 751 3.29 -14.34 4.46
CA GLU A 751 2.51 -15.46 3.98
C GLU A 751 3.41 -16.33 3.09
N ALA A 752 3.40 -17.64 3.34
CA ALA A 752 4.05 -18.57 2.45
C ALA A 752 3.51 -18.33 1.04
N ALA A 753 4.40 -17.95 0.11
CA ALA A 753 4.02 -17.79 -1.29
C ALA A 753 3.22 -19.02 -1.68
N ALA A 754 1.93 -18.83 -2.02
CA ALA A 754 1.05 -19.93 -2.38
C ALA A 754 1.84 -20.82 -3.36
N PRO A 755 1.96 -22.14 -3.10
CA PRO A 755 2.76 -23.02 -3.94
C PRO A 755 2.32 -22.76 -5.38
N GLY A 756 3.23 -22.19 -6.17
CA GLY A 756 2.87 -21.48 -7.40
C GLY A 756 1.90 -22.32 -8.22
N GLN A 757 0.88 -21.68 -8.79
CA GLN A 757 0.19 -22.26 -9.94
C GLN A 757 1.28 -22.79 -10.86
N ARG A 758 1.37 -24.12 -10.97
CA ARG A 758 2.36 -24.80 -11.80
C ARG A 758 2.27 -24.13 -13.16
N GLY A 759 3.38 -23.58 -13.63
CA GLY A 759 3.46 -23.02 -14.98
C GLY A 759 2.83 -24.01 -15.96
N ALA A 760 1.96 -23.51 -16.82
CA ALA A 760 1.37 -24.34 -17.87
C ALA A 760 2.48 -25.09 -18.59
N LEU A 761 2.26 -26.40 -18.83
CA LEU A 761 3.14 -27.24 -19.63
C LEU A 761 3.40 -26.53 -20.97
N SER A 762 4.64 -26.15 -21.23
CA SER A 762 5.04 -25.82 -22.60
C SER A 762 4.78 -27.04 -23.48
N PRO A 763 4.25 -26.87 -24.71
CA PRO A 763 4.02 -27.98 -25.64
C PRO A 763 5.36 -28.66 -25.96
N GLY A 764 5.68 -29.73 -25.25
CA GLY A 764 7.02 -30.33 -25.24
C GLY A 764 7.41 -31.04 -23.94
N GLY A 765 6.64 -30.92 -22.85
CA GLY A 765 6.73 -31.83 -21.70
C GLY A 765 8.01 -31.73 -20.85
N ARG A 766 8.83 -30.68 -21.01
CA ARG A 766 10.03 -30.46 -20.19
C ARG A 766 9.72 -29.56 -19.00
N TRP A 767 9.83 -30.10 -17.78
CA TRP A 767 9.91 -29.30 -16.56
C TRP A 767 11.26 -28.59 -16.53
N VAL A 768 11.29 -27.29 -16.83
CA VAL A 768 12.47 -26.46 -16.54
C VAL A 768 12.39 -26.12 -15.06
N ALA A 769 13.12 -26.86 -14.24
CA ALA A 769 13.40 -26.45 -12.87
C ALA A 769 14.35 -25.25 -12.92
N GLN A 770 13.80 -24.05 -13.13
CA GLN A 770 14.50 -22.82 -12.79
C GLN A 770 14.54 -22.75 -11.26
N ALA A 771 15.57 -23.34 -10.66
CA ALA A 771 15.99 -23.01 -9.32
C ALA A 771 16.54 -21.58 -9.35
N GLN A 772 15.66 -20.59 -9.45
CA GLN A 772 16.00 -19.25 -9.01
C GLN A 772 16.10 -19.31 -7.49
N PRO A 773 17.20 -18.84 -6.86
CA PRO A 773 17.19 -18.61 -5.44
C PRO A 773 16.02 -17.67 -5.16
N ARG A 774 15.09 -18.11 -4.30
CA ARG A 774 13.94 -17.31 -3.86
C ARG A 774 14.45 -16.09 -3.09
N ALA A 775 14.86 -15.05 -3.82
CA ALA A 775 14.72 -13.69 -3.33
C ALA A 775 13.22 -13.53 -3.07
N GLN A 776 12.85 -13.40 -1.80
CA GLN A 776 11.48 -13.21 -1.34
C GLN A 776 10.92 -12.00 -2.09
N THR A 777 10.16 -12.24 -3.17
CA THR A 777 9.33 -11.22 -3.81
C THR A 777 8.47 -10.61 -2.70
N ALA A 778 8.63 -9.33 -2.36
CA ALA A 778 8.03 -8.72 -1.17
C ALA A 778 6.54 -9.09 -1.05
N GLY A 779 6.26 -10.11 -0.24
CA GLY A 779 5.01 -10.85 -0.32
C GLY A 779 3.85 -10.14 0.35
N VAL A 780 2.78 -10.90 0.55
CA VAL A 780 1.72 -10.52 1.49
C VAL A 780 2.22 -10.85 2.88
N PHE A 781 2.18 -9.89 3.79
CA PHE A 781 2.39 -10.10 5.23
C PHE A 781 1.03 -10.13 5.90
N SER A 782 0.79 -11.01 6.87
CA SER A 782 -0.50 -11.02 7.57
C SER A 782 -0.44 -11.48 9.02
N ALA A 783 -1.50 -11.14 9.73
CA ALA A 783 -1.79 -11.58 11.10
C ALA A 783 -3.31 -11.55 11.35
N SER A 784 -3.76 -12.33 12.32
CA SER A 784 -5.15 -12.28 12.81
C SER A 784 -5.27 -11.28 13.97
N PHE A 785 -6.36 -10.52 14.00
CA PHE A 785 -6.73 -9.60 15.07
C PHE A 785 -8.00 -10.09 15.77
N SER A 786 -7.87 -10.64 16.98
CA SER A 786 -8.98 -11.20 17.76
C SER A 786 -9.57 -10.24 18.81
N ASP A 787 -8.95 -9.08 19.01
CA ASP A 787 -9.20 -8.18 20.15
C ASP A 787 -10.34 -7.17 19.93
N SER A 788 -11.25 -7.46 19.00
CA SER A 788 -12.32 -6.55 18.57
C SER A 788 -13.56 -6.53 19.48
N VAL A 789 -13.40 -6.54 20.80
CA VAL A 789 -14.50 -6.83 21.75
C VAL A 789 -15.65 -5.81 21.73
N HIS A 790 -15.35 -4.53 21.50
CA HIS A 790 -16.32 -3.43 21.61
C HIS A 790 -16.55 -2.74 20.27
N ASP A 791 -17.75 -2.22 20.06
CA ASP A 791 -18.02 -1.28 18.96
C ASP A 791 -17.26 0.03 19.18
N GLY A 792 -16.90 0.67 18.08
CA GLY A 792 -16.17 1.93 18.10
C GLY A 792 -15.07 2.03 17.05
N LEU A 793 -14.30 3.11 17.13
CA LEU A 793 -13.20 3.38 16.21
C LEU A 793 -11.94 2.59 16.60
N TYR A 794 -11.46 1.76 15.69
CA TYR A 794 -10.16 1.08 15.73
C TYR A 794 -9.17 1.83 14.83
N ARG A 795 -7.94 2.02 15.30
CA ARG A 795 -6.85 2.62 14.52
C ARG A 795 -5.68 1.63 14.45
N ILE A 796 -5.22 1.29 13.25
CA ILE A 796 -4.08 0.41 13.02
C ILE A 796 -2.99 1.20 12.30
N ARG A 797 -1.81 1.29 12.89
CA ARG A 797 -0.62 1.89 12.30
C ARG A 797 0.34 0.80 11.85
N TYR A 798 0.44 0.59 10.54
CA TYR A 798 1.44 -0.28 9.93
C TYR A 798 2.77 0.47 9.82
N ALA A 799 3.85 -0.13 10.28
CA ALA A 799 5.21 0.30 10.04
C ALA A 799 5.93 -0.78 9.24
N VAL A 800 6.47 -0.40 8.07
CA VAL A 800 7.22 -1.28 7.19
C VAL A 800 8.64 -0.76 7.08
N THR A 801 9.61 -1.63 7.30
CA THR A 801 11.03 -1.32 7.15
C THR A 801 11.72 -2.40 6.34
N GLY A 802 12.76 -2.04 5.60
CA GLY A 802 13.61 -2.99 4.89
C GLY A 802 14.74 -2.30 4.16
N THR A 803 15.32 -2.99 3.19
CA THR A 803 16.35 -2.47 2.29
C THR A 803 16.00 -2.82 0.86
N THR A 804 16.35 -1.98 -0.12
CA THR A 804 16.36 -2.41 -1.52
C THR A 804 17.54 -3.37 -1.75
N LEU A 805 17.54 -4.10 -2.87
CA LEU A 805 18.73 -4.88 -3.27
C LEU A 805 19.98 -4.00 -3.48
N LEU A 806 19.79 -2.71 -3.79
CA LEU A 806 20.87 -1.72 -3.87
C LEU A 806 21.40 -1.27 -2.49
N GLY A 807 20.90 -1.84 -1.39
CA GLY A 807 21.27 -1.47 -0.02
C GLY A 807 20.67 -0.15 0.46
N HIS A 808 19.83 0.51 -0.34
CA HIS A 808 19.12 1.72 0.09
C HIS A 808 18.08 1.35 1.14
N CYS A 809 17.94 2.17 2.18
CA CYS A 809 16.91 1.91 3.19
C CYS A 809 15.50 2.11 2.61
N PHE A 810 14.55 1.33 3.11
CA PHE A 810 13.14 1.37 2.73
C PHE A 810 12.28 1.52 3.98
N GLN A 811 11.35 2.47 3.95
CA GLN A 811 10.42 2.70 5.04
C GLN A 811 9.05 3.13 4.49
N ARG A 812 7.98 2.62 5.10
CA ARG A 812 6.61 3.06 4.89
C ARG A 812 5.83 3.06 6.19
N GLU A 813 4.82 3.90 6.27
CA GLU A 813 3.94 3.97 7.42
C GLU A 813 2.50 4.26 7.00
N TYR A 814 1.53 3.50 7.50
CA TYR A 814 0.12 3.71 7.14
C TYR A 814 -0.75 3.67 8.38
N THR A 815 -1.73 4.55 8.48
CA THR A 815 -2.79 4.44 9.49
C THR A 815 -4.11 4.08 8.83
N ILE A 816 -4.72 2.98 9.25
CA ILE A 816 -6.09 2.60 8.89
C ILE A 816 -7.00 2.85 10.08
N SER A 817 -8.09 3.56 9.83
CA SER A 817 -9.19 3.74 10.77
C SER A 817 -10.39 2.91 10.30
N ARG A 818 -10.97 2.11 11.20
CA ARG A 818 -12.18 1.33 10.96
C ARG A 818 -13.13 1.47 12.13
N TRP A 819 -14.39 1.78 11.83
CA TRP A 819 -15.46 1.66 12.81
C TRP A 819 -15.95 0.22 12.84
N ALA A 820 -15.89 -0.43 14.00
CA ALA A 820 -16.55 -1.72 14.22
C ALA A 820 -17.94 -1.45 14.79
N ASP A 821 -18.99 -1.91 14.12
CA ASP A 821 -20.37 -1.76 14.61
C ASP A 821 -20.86 -3.04 15.31
N VAL A 822 -22.07 -2.99 15.84
CA VAL A 822 -22.71 -4.12 16.53
C VAL A 822 -23.40 -5.04 15.52
N ARG A 823 -22.97 -6.30 15.46
CA ARG A 823 -23.55 -7.29 14.54
C ARG A 823 -24.82 -7.92 15.09
N LEU A 824 -25.94 -7.61 14.48
CA LEU A 824 -27.22 -8.30 14.71
C LEU A 824 -27.35 -9.51 13.77
N THR A 825 -28.01 -10.57 14.24
CA THR A 825 -28.42 -11.72 13.42
C THR A 825 -29.90 -12.01 13.64
N PRO A 826 -30.60 -12.70 12.71
CA PRO A 826 -32.00 -13.04 12.90
C PRO A 826 -32.26 -13.80 14.21
N GLU A 827 -31.36 -14.70 14.61
CA GLU A 827 -31.45 -15.47 15.86
C GLU A 827 -31.32 -14.57 17.10
N LEU A 828 -30.40 -13.61 17.08
CA LEU A 828 -30.24 -12.64 18.17
C LEU A 828 -31.47 -11.75 18.32
N ILE A 829 -32.01 -11.26 17.20
CA ILE A 829 -33.22 -10.44 17.20
C ILE A 829 -34.37 -11.21 17.84
N ARG A 830 -34.58 -12.47 17.46
CA ARG A 830 -35.64 -13.32 18.01
C ARG A 830 -35.65 -13.35 19.53
N ASN A 831 -34.47 -13.54 20.13
CA ASN A 831 -34.32 -13.73 21.58
C ASN A 831 -34.43 -12.40 22.37
N GLN A 832 -34.52 -11.27 21.68
CA GLN A 832 -34.50 -9.93 22.26
C GLN A 832 -35.82 -9.17 22.09
N VAL A 833 -36.78 -9.71 21.35
CA VAL A 833 -38.14 -9.17 21.26
C VAL A 833 -38.97 -9.71 22.42
N ARG A 834 -39.60 -8.81 23.18
CA ARG A 834 -40.45 -9.13 24.32
C ARG A 834 -41.76 -8.37 24.23
N TRP A 835 -42.83 -9.04 24.64
CA TRP A 835 -44.12 -8.40 24.86
C TRP A 835 -44.24 -8.01 26.33
N THR A 836 -44.45 -6.72 26.59
CA THR A 836 -44.50 -6.18 27.95
C THR A 836 -45.80 -5.39 28.17
N VAL A 837 -46.13 -5.18 29.44
CA VAL A 837 -47.19 -4.23 29.80
C VAL A 837 -46.70 -2.82 29.50
N VAL A 838 -47.56 -2.01 28.89
CA VAL A 838 -47.20 -0.63 28.57
C VAL A 838 -47.02 0.16 29.87
N ALA A 839 -45.82 0.67 30.12
CA ALA A 839 -45.54 1.62 31.18
C ALA A 839 -45.37 3.02 30.57
N LEU A 840 -45.96 4.03 31.20
CA LEU A 840 -45.73 5.43 30.80
C LEU A 840 -44.26 5.77 31.01
N ASN A 841 -43.62 6.29 29.96
CA ASN A 841 -42.23 6.74 30.00
C ASN A 841 -42.20 8.26 29.75
N PRO A 842 -41.45 9.05 30.54
CA PRO A 842 -41.37 10.51 30.39
C PRO A 842 -40.79 10.96 29.04
N PHE A 843 -40.21 10.05 28.25
CA PHE A 843 -39.66 10.33 26.92
C PHE A 843 -40.61 9.99 25.77
N PHE A 844 -41.78 9.40 26.05
CA PHE A 844 -42.78 9.20 25.02
C PHE A 844 -43.26 10.54 24.48
N ASP A 845 -43.52 10.59 23.17
CA ASP A 845 -44.12 11.78 22.57
C ASP A 845 -45.45 12.12 23.25
N GLN A 846 -45.82 13.41 23.20
CA GLN A 846 -46.99 13.91 23.91
C GLN A 846 -48.31 13.29 23.41
N GLU A 847 -48.36 12.90 22.14
CA GLU A 847 -49.55 12.30 21.53
C GLU A 847 -49.75 10.88 22.06
N LEU A 848 -48.71 10.05 21.99
CA LEU A 848 -48.73 8.70 22.55
C LEU A 848 -49.00 8.73 24.05
N SER A 849 -48.38 9.65 24.79
CA SER A 849 -48.64 9.83 26.23
C SER A 849 -50.11 10.12 26.51
N ARG A 850 -50.75 10.99 25.71
CA ARG A 850 -52.18 11.31 25.81
C ARG A 850 -53.06 10.11 25.51
N VAL A 851 -52.72 9.33 24.47
CA VAL A 851 -53.43 8.09 24.12
C VAL A 851 -53.33 7.08 25.26
N LEU A 852 -52.15 6.92 25.86
CA LEU A 852 -51.88 5.97 26.94
C LEU A 852 -52.57 6.32 28.27
N GLN A 853 -52.91 7.59 28.50
CA GLN A 853 -53.69 8.03 29.66
C GLN A 853 -55.18 7.67 29.55
N GLN A 854 -55.68 7.41 28.34
CA GLN A 854 -57.06 6.94 28.13
C GLN A 854 -57.14 5.43 28.29
N PRO A 855 -58.25 4.86 28.79
CA PRO A 855 -58.44 3.41 28.80
C PRO A 855 -58.40 2.85 27.38
N PRO A 856 -57.96 1.58 27.19
CA PRO A 856 -58.09 0.89 25.90
C PRO A 856 -59.55 0.86 25.43
N ARG A 857 -59.76 0.72 24.11
CA ARG A 857 -61.12 0.51 23.55
C ARG A 857 -61.80 -0.67 24.27
N PRO A 858 -63.12 -0.62 24.53
CA PRO A 858 -63.82 -1.76 25.15
C PRO A 858 -63.57 -3.08 24.39
N GLY A 859 -63.12 -4.12 25.10
CA GLY A 859 -62.75 -5.41 24.52
C GLY A 859 -61.37 -5.46 23.86
N TYR A 860 -60.52 -4.44 24.04
CA TYR A 860 -59.15 -4.39 23.58
C TYR A 860 -58.17 -4.29 24.75
N VAL A 861 -56.95 -4.76 24.52
CA VAL A 861 -55.82 -4.64 25.46
C VAL A 861 -54.64 -3.97 24.76
N ARG A 862 -53.84 -3.24 25.54
CA ARG A 862 -52.59 -2.62 25.08
C ARG A 862 -51.38 -3.41 25.56
N ARG A 863 -50.40 -3.56 24.68
CA ARG A 863 -49.08 -4.12 24.99
C ARG A 863 -48.00 -3.30 24.31
N ALA A 864 -46.79 -3.40 24.85
CA ALA A 864 -45.60 -2.88 24.22
C ALA A 864 -44.83 -4.05 23.61
N VAL A 865 -44.45 -3.91 22.35
CA VAL A 865 -43.42 -4.75 21.74
C VAL A 865 -42.10 -4.06 22.00
N GLN A 866 -41.32 -4.60 22.93
CA GLN A 866 -40.01 -4.08 23.31
C GLN A 866 -38.91 -4.90 22.63
N PHE A 867 -37.94 -4.23 22.03
CA PHE A 867 -36.78 -4.84 21.41
C PHE A 867 -35.51 -4.20 21.95
N THR A 868 -34.63 -5.00 22.56
CA THR A 868 -33.34 -4.54 23.10
C THR A 868 -32.19 -5.13 22.28
N PRO A 869 -31.81 -4.51 21.15
CA PRO A 869 -30.82 -5.04 20.22
C PRO A 869 -29.43 -5.16 20.84
N ARG A 870 -28.88 -6.39 20.86
CA ARG A 870 -27.49 -6.68 21.25
C ARG A 870 -26.83 -7.72 20.36
N ASP A 871 -25.51 -7.62 20.19
CA ASP A 871 -24.72 -8.68 19.54
C ASP A 871 -24.50 -9.91 20.46
N ALA A 872 -23.79 -10.91 19.93
CA ALA A 872 -23.44 -12.12 20.67
C ALA A 872 -22.45 -11.88 21.84
N LYS A 873 -21.82 -10.71 21.92
CA LYS A 873 -20.93 -10.29 23.02
C LYS A 873 -21.67 -9.41 24.05
N GLY A 874 -22.95 -9.12 23.81
CA GLY A 874 -23.78 -8.29 24.66
C GLY A 874 -23.63 -6.79 24.43
N ASN A 875 -22.93 -6.36 23.37
CA ASN A 875 -22.87 -4.95 23.01
C ASN A 875 -24.22 -4.49 22.49
N TYR A 876 -24.71 -3.36 22.98
CA TYR A 876 -25.96 -2.74 22.56
C TYR A 876 -25.79 -2.06 21.22
N TYR A 877 -26.77 -2.21 20.33
CA TYR A 877 -26.77 -1.52 19.03
C TYR A 877 -26.78 0.01 19.15
N GLY A 878 -27.20 0.54 20.31
CA GLY A 878 -27.08 1.95 20.66
C GLY A 878 -28.41 2.64 20.89
N LEU A 879 -28.35 3.92 21.27
CA LEU A 879 -29.47 4.85 21.34
C LEU A 879 -29.48 5.74 20.09
N GLY A 880 -30.60 6.40 19.80
CA GLY A 880 -30.77 7.33 18.67
C GLY A 880 -30.89 6.63 17.31
N ARG A 881 -31.21 5.33 17.29
CA ARG A 881 -31.34 4.53 16.06
C ARG A 881 -32.77 4.10 15.78
N ALA A 882 -33.78 4.81 16.30
CA ALA A 882 -35.19 4.48 16.04
C ALA A 882 -35.54 4.45 14.54
N GLN A 883 -34.90 5.29 13.71
CA GLN A 883 -35.08 5.26 12.25
C GLN A 883 -34.50 4.01 11.58
N ASP A 884 -33.58 3.29 12.22
CA ASP A 884 -33.02 2.03 11.71
C ASP A 884 -33.88 0.81 12.09
N MET A 885 -34.96 1.05 12.83
CA MET A 885 -35.85 0.03 13.35
C MET A 885 -37.16 0.01 12.55
N ALA A 886 -37.68 -1.18 12.30
CA ALA A 886 -39.06 -1.33 11.86
C ALA A 886 -39.74 -2.47 12.59
N PHE A 887 -40.96 -2.23 13.01
CA PHE A 887 -41.83 -3.23 13.62
C PHE A 887 -42.95 -3.55 12.62
N GLN A 888 -43.01 -4.76 12.11
CA GLN A 888 -44.13 -5.25 11.32
C GLN A 888 -45.06 -6.00 12.27
N ILE A 889 -46.25 -5.45 12.49
CA ILE A 889 -47.21 -5.97 13.46
C ILE A 889 -48.37 -6.63 12.72
N LYS A 890 -48.75 -7.85 13.11
CA LYS A 890 -49.93 -8.56 12.62
C LYS A 890 -50.91 -8.80 13.76
N GLY A 891 -52.21 -8.66 13.47
CA GLY A 891 -53.26 -8.89 14.46
C GLY A 891 -53.40 -7.79 15.54
N ALA A 892 -52.67 -6.68 15.42
CA ALA A 892 -52.76 -5.52 16.30
C ALA A 892 -52.57 -4.20 15.53
N GLU A 893 -53.11 -3.11 16.08
CA GLU A 893 -52.96 -1.75 15.58
C GLU A 893 -51.80 -1.04 16.29
N LYS A 894 -50.92 -0.36 15.54
CA LYS A 894 -49.82 0.43 16.13
C LYS A 894 -50.36 1.73 16.72
N LEU A 895 -49.93 2.05 17.94
CA LEU A 895 -50.20 3.33 18.59
C LEU A 895 -48.90 4.16 18.60
N GLY A 896 -48.88 5.25 17.86
CA GLY A 896 -47.72 6.15 17.75
C GLY A 896 -46.51 5.56 17.01
N GLY A 897 -45.44 6.34 16.97
CA GLY A 897 -44.14 5.93 16.41
C GLY A 897 -43.33 5.03 17.34
N ILE A 898 -42.18 4.56 16.86
CA ILE A 898 -41.21 3.80 17.66
C ILE A 898 -40.59 4.75 18.69
N GLN A 899 -40.62 4.33 19.96
CA GLN A 899 -40.07 5.10 21.08
C GLN A 899 -38.78 4.46 21.59
N GLU A 900 -37.85 5.28 22.09
CA GLU A 900 -36.66 4.80 22.79
C GLU A 900 -36.83 4.95 24.30
N ASP A 901 -36.47 3.92 25.06
CA ASP A 901 -36.54 3.95 26.53
C ASP A 901 -35.31 4.61 27.19
N LEU A 902 -34.34 5.02 26.37
CA LEU A 902 -33.00 5.50 26.78
C LEU A 902 -32.17 4.49 27.58
N GLN A 903 -32.55 3.20 27.58
CA GLN A 903 -31.82 2.08 28.17
C GLN A 903 -31.36 1.06 27.12
N GLY A 904 -31.42 1.45 25.84
CA GLY A 904 -31.03 0.64 24.70
C GLY A 904 -32.16 -0.21 24.14
N SER A 905 -33.41 0.01 24.57
CA SER A 905 -34.58 -0.66 23.98
C SER A 905 -35.43 0.29 23.14
N TYR A 906 -36.06 -0.31 22.13
CA TYR A 906 -37.00 0.31 21.21
C TYR A 906 -38.38 -0.29 21.46
N ILE A 907 -39.39 0.57 21.53
CA ILE A 907 -40.74 0.19 21.94
C ILE A 907 -41.73 0.63 20.86
N GLN A 908 -42.51 -0.33 20.36
CA GLN A 908 -43.73 -0.07 19.61
C GLN A 908 -44.94 -0.42 20.48
N VAL A 909 -45.77 0.57 20.80
CA VAL A 909 -47.03 0.32 21.48
C VAL A 909 -48.05 -0.19 20.46
N VAL A 910 -48.82 -1.21 20.85
CA VAL A 910 -49.89 -1.79 20.02
C VAL A 910 -51.16 -2.03 20.84
N GLU A 911 -52.30 -2.03 20.16
CA GLU A 911 -53.61 -2.34 20.71
C GLU A 911 -54.31 -3.42 19.86
N PHE A 912 -54.91 -4.41 20.52
CA PHE A 912 -55.58 -5.53 19.86
C PHE A 912 -56.73 -6.07 20.70
N ARG A 913 -57.63 -6.85 20.08
CA ARG A 913 -58.77 -7.45 20.79
C ARG A 913 -58.29 -8.41 21.87
N GLU A 914 -58.93 -8.36 23.02
CA GLU A 914 -58.67 -9.30 24.12
C GLU A 914 -58.86 -10.75 23.63
N GLY A 915 -57.86 -11.61 23.91
CA GLY A 915 -57.81 -13.00 23.43
C GLY A 915 -57.23 -13.21 22.03
N ALA A 916 -56.87 -12.16 21.28
CA ALA A 916 -56.14 -12.32 20.03
C ALA A 916 -54.65 -12.65 20.28
N THR A 917 -54.02 -13.32 19.32
CA THR A 917 -52.60 -13.72 19.35
C THR A 917 -51.78 -12.88 18.36
N PRO A 918 -51.54 -11.59 18.65
CA PRO A 918 -50.78 -10.75 17.75
C PRO A 918 -49.33 -11.23 17.66
N SER A 919 -48.67 -10.81 16.59
CA SER A 919 -47.27 -11.11 16.36
C SER A 919 -46.53 -9.88 15.83
N ALA A 920 -45.22 -9.88 16.07
CA ALA A 920 -44.34 -8.81 15.67
C ALA A 920 -43.08 -9.38 14.99
N THR A 921 -42.76 -8.86 13.82
CA THR A 921 -41.46 -9.03 13.18
C THR A 921 -40.69 -7.74 13.32
N VAL A 922 -39.49 -7.80 13.89
CA VAL A 922 -38.64 -6.63 14.08
C VAL A 922 -37.47 -6.70 13.10
N SER A 923 -37.15 -5.59 12.44
CA SER A 923 -35.92 -5.43 11.67
C SER A 923 -35.08 -4.30 12.21
N ALA A 924 -33.77 -4.49 12.25
CA ALA A 924 -32.79 -3.56 12.78
C ALA A 924 -31.47 -3.68 12.00
N GLY A 925 -30.86 -2.55 11.64
CA GLY A 925 -29.56 -2.56 10.94
C GLY A 925 -29.57 -3.37 9.63
N GLY A 926 -30.70 -3.37 8.92
CA GLY A 926 -30.89 -4.14 7.69
C GLY A 926 -31.14 -5.64 7.88
N VAL A 927 -31.16 -6.14 9.12
CA VAL A 927 -31.45 -7.55 9.44
C VAL A 927 -32.89 -7.68 9.91
N MET A 928 -33.64 -8.59 9.29
CA MET A 928 -35.00 -8.92 9.71
C MET A 928 -34.98 -10.16 10.62
N GLY A 929 -35.54 -10.04 11.81
CA GLY A 929 -35.74 -11.17 12.72
C GLY A 929 -36.92 -12.05 12.31
N PRO A 930 -37.08 -13.24 12.90
CA PRO A 930 -38.27 -14.04 12.75
C PRO A 930 -39.47 -13.45 13.51
N GLU A 931 -40.66 -13.90 13.17
CA GLU A 931 -41.92 -13.48 13.79
C GLU A 931 -42.00 -13.92 15.26
N ALA A 932 -42.18 -12.98 16.18
CA ALA A 932 -42.35 -13.20 17.61
C ALA A 932 -43.83 -13.06 17.99
N GLN A 933 -44.43 -14.15 18.44
CA GLN A 933 -45.82 -14.16 18.91
C GLN A 933 -45.90 -13.65 20.35
N LEU A 934 -47.03 -13.05 20.71
CA LEU A 934 -47.37 -12.81 22.10
C LEU A 934 -47.47 -14.16 22.81
N GLU A 935 -46.47 -14.49 23.63
CA GLU A 935 -46.57 -15.65 24.52
C GLU A 935 -47.60 -15.31 25.61
N ASP A 936 -48.70 -16.06 25.67
CA ASP A 936 -49.59 -16.01 26.81
C ASP A 936 -48.79 -16.41 28.05
N GLY A 937 -48.45 -15.42 28.87
CA GLY A 937 -47.67 -15.57 30.11
C GLY A 937 -48.35 -16.42 31.19
N GLY A 938 -49.33 -17.25 30.82
CA GLY A 938 -49.81 -18.33 31.67
C GLY A 938 -48.66 -19.30 31.90
N ILE A 939 -48.27 -19.46 33.17
CA ILE A 939 -47.47 -20.61 33.61
C ILE A 939 -48.09 -21.83 32.93
N ARG A 940 -47.34 -22.50 32.05
CA ARG A 940 -47.86 -23.63 31.29
C ARG A 940 -48.50 -24.57 32.31
N TRP A 941 -49.80 -24.79 32.24
CA TRP A 941 -50.59 -25.49 33.27
C TRP A 941 -49.98 -26.83 33.69
N TRP A 942 -49.22 -27.50 32.81
CA TRP A 942 -48.46 -28.71 33.15
C TRP A 942 -47.34 -28.49 34.18
N LEU A 943 -46.74 -27.30 34.28
CA LEU A 943 -45.80 -26.94 35.36
C LEU A 943 -46.51 -26.90 36.71
N TRP A 944 -47.76 -26.44 36.77
CA TRP A 944 -48.58 -26.54 37.99
C TRP A 944 -48.87 -27.99 38.34
N ILE A 945 -49.16 -28.84 37.34
CA ILE A 945 -49.32 -30.28 37.54
C ILE A 945 -48.02 -30.94 38.03
N LEU A 946 -46.88 -30.56 37.48
CA LEU A 946 -45.58 -31.11 37.84
C LEU A 946 -45.17 -30.68 39.25
N LEU A 947 -45.45 -29.43 39.63
CA LEU A 947 -45.26 -28.92 40.99
C LEU A 947 -46.21 -29.61 41.98
N LEU A 948 -47.49 -29.83 41.60
CA LEU A 948 -48.44 -30.64 42.35
C LEU A 948 -47.98 -32.09 42.49
N ALA A 949 -47.45 -32.71 41.44
CA ALA A 949 -46.95 -34.07 41.45
C ALA A 949 -45.71 -34.21 42.34
N ILE A 950 -44.77 -33.27 42.28
CA ILE A 950 -43.63 -33.19 43.21
C ILE A 950 -44.12 -33.06 44.65
N LEU A 951 -45.11 -32.20 44.90
CA LEU A 951 -45.69 -31.99 46.22
C LEU A 951 -46.44 -33.23 46.73
N LEU A 952 -47.12 -33.96 45.83
CA LEU A 952 -47.79 -35.22 46.13
C LEU A 952 -46.79 -36.35 46.42
N VAL A 953 -45.70 -36.46 45.65
CA VAL A 953 -44.60 -37.40 45.92
C VAL A 953 -43.92 -37.06 47.24
N ALA A 954 -43.65 -35.78 47.50
CA ALA A 954 -43.10 -35.34 48.78
C ALA A 954 -44.05 -35.68 49.95
N LEU A 955 -45.37 -35.54 49.78
CA LEU A 955 -46.39 -35.93 50.76
C LEU A 955 -46.45 -37.46 50.95
N ILE A 956 -46.37 -38.24 49.88
CA ILE A 956 -46.35 -39.72 49.94
C ILE A 956 -45.08 -40.18 50.67
N LEU A 957 -43.91 -39.65 50.28
CA LEU A 957 -42.64 -39.96 50.95
C LEU A 957 -42.70 -39.54 52.41
N TRP A 958 -43.22 -38.36 52.73
CA TRP A 958 -43.40 -37.90 54.12
C TRP A 958 -44.32 -38.83 54.93
N ARG A 959 -45.34 -39.43 54.30
CA ARG A 959 -46.23 -40.42 54.93
C ARG A 959 -45.64 -41.83 55.04
N VAL A 960 -44.69 -42.20 54.18
CA VAL A 960 -43.99 -43.49 54.22
C VAL A 960 -42.83 -43.45 55.23
N PHE A 961 -42.24 -42.28 55.46
CA PHE A 961 -41.17 -42.06 56.45
C PHE A 961 -41.67 -41.69 57.85
N ARG A 962 -42.98 -41.51 58.04
CA ARG A 962 -43.66 -41.51 59.34
C ARG A 962 -44.27 -42.88 59.59
#